data_AF-G0NHW4-F1
#
_entry.id   AF-G0NHW4-F1
#
_cell.length_a   1.000
_cell.length_b   1.000
_cell.length_c   1.000
_cell.angle_alpha   90.00
_cell.angle_beta   90.00
_cell.angle_gamma   90.00
#
_symmetry.space_group_name_H-M   'P 1'
#
loop_
_entity.id
_entity.type
_entity.pdbx_description
1 polymer ?
#
loop_
_entity_poly.entity_id
_entity_poly.type
_entity_poly.pdbx_seq_one_letter_code
_entity_poly.pdbx_strand_id
1 'polypeptide(L)'
;MEQYLKDPNNFPGYFTTENAFPILEAYVHKDVHDLFVAFEPTAFSAEFDRTKAAIYGKDLSDFKHELDSFRNFPGCLHKFGPLSRTYRTTVRKFVVGKESKDPNVAVYKSDLFALMVQCLPIGSIISYGEYVVAAVEYYCAIYLRHKEAALLKGFNEFVDYEEAVFDRFKNDLVAACSKKIDEKKAKALKFADFRKNIKKAFHTIDPSLGPIADKWTTKVETNLNFNLHKPAYLWIQQYVTVFMTKAEAFINNHKEWFTLNNKFDRFRLFKNDETYFVLAKELYAEIRRSNYNGGEFERELLEEKDILRTLSWEEAEKKWKQFVKDAPSLDNIVKAHYEIFRTKHRAVFIPYCGNKHCILASDALLELMRTWFTVKGILQKVTDQYRQLFIQCFFNKLYDFEPKFFSMDRQQFLDVNRVESINTWMETEMNGQFGPLLRSCKHITSFRGHIDFDDVVERLKQTNILFNFPIIQNFHKIVYSKYLERSKGKLTLCDVYGIYEQCQLLAFIATMPTLRHFFVSHGHAKMYPTDCIEYGYLFLESRQKFNKLHETDKEGWEEKQARIADITRKVAEARAKQTAQGLGLPPPGPQKIASGSDKMSDAARFNSPGYITNENIFPILKYYCDKTIYPLFILGDCDVEGDYKKTMIAYYADNTLDLYVHLDQFRGFPGSLKLCGFYSRTYRKKVIKHTFTPDTEGLPIINFWYKQDAYVLLFEQLYKNELDRQGLWTTVFIDFFSTIYLVYKEYQMLQYCDEYTTEIDMELLDRFRHHLSNTFDEEEANEMKELSFENTATALKKAIRNPFEIKHDGIIEEYVDAMMPLLKTEVDIKKHPKDYITIVHHTTIFIREAEKFINDNIRWFKRDDVWKVTPRLFKHGNSKGFFIVSELVAALKKQKFNTHWFKEQKQYWMRDRLITISHARAHLIFYARNMTAEFGDFKVIPTEIIRTKHRCVPIPYGRKKHCIPVLDAFMEMLRKWVMRGIFQNLGVERSDKFRRLFLDTLAENDEKFKMIDPNNWTDHDRVWLNFQLSPALINIGWLAEIDSKLEASINKEFGDVLGKRVDVKPNELDQFSYEELEKRAKDMGLFVTFPDTMGKYLEMVYGKFKRPGKVTTNDMYEMLEHAQCLLFVDCDPVTKHWFQFNQFDVPVFPYNYDKYQARTNIFDHF
;
A
#
# COMPACT_ATOMS: atom_id res chain seq x y z
N MET A 1 -15.31 30.16 0.19
CA MET A 1 -15.09 30.25 -1.28
C MET A 1 -13.95 29.35 -1.74
N GLU A 2 -12.72 29.46 -1.23
CA GLU A 2 -11.61 28.53 -1.61
C GLU A 2 -11.88 27.05 -1.29
N GLN A 3 -12.69 26.76 -0.25
CA GLN A 3 -13.11 25.40 0.08
C GLN A 3 -14.11 24.80 -0.92
N TYR A 4 -14.82 25.65 -1.70
CA TYR A 4 -15.77 25.23 -2.74
C TYR A 4 -15.10 25.12 -4.12
N LEU A 5 -14.03 25.87 -4.38
CA LEU A 5 -13.23 25.78 -5.61
C LEU A 5 -12.43 24.48 -5.74
N LYS A 6 -12.30 23.69 -4.67
CA LYS A 6 -11.53 22.43 -4.65
C LYS A 6 -12.35 21.19 -5.02
N ASP A 7 -13.67 21.28 -5.14
CA ASP A 7 -14.53 20.13 -5.50
C ASP A 7 -15.61 20.51 -6.53
N PRO A 8 -15.40 20.22 -7.83
CA PRO A 8 -16.39 20.45 -8.90
C PRO A 8 -17.72 19.70 -8.73
N ASN A 9 -17.83 18.77 -7.78
CA ASN A 9 -19.04 17.97 -7.55
C ASN A 9 -20.03 18.61 -6.55
N ASN A 10 -19.67 19.74 -5.92
CA ASN A 10 -20.51 20.43 -4.93
C ASN A 10 -21.54 21.41 -5.52
N PHE A 11 -21.83 21.34 -6.83
CA PHE A 11 -22.79 22.25 -7.48
C PHE A 11 -24.24 22.03 -6.98
N PRO A 12 -24.95 23.07 -6.47
CA PRO A 12 -26.32 22.96 -5.92
C PRO A 12 -27.45 22.62 -6.92
N GLY A 13 -27.15 22.22 -8.16
CA GLY A 13 -28.14 22.12 -9.25
C GLY A 13 -28.41 20.72 -9.81
N TYR A 14 -27.57 19.72 -9.53
CA TYR A 14 -27.53 18.50 -10.36
C TYR A 14 -28.26 17.27 -9.80
N PHE A 15 -28.43 17.20 -8.48
CA PHE A 15 -29.18 16.13 -7.81
C PHE A 15 -30.55 16.61 -7.38
N THR A 16 -31.37 17.06 -8.33
CA THR A 16 -32.77 17.31 -8.00
C THR A 16 -33.46 16.02 -7.58
N THR A 17 -34.37 16.06 -6.61
CA THR A 17 -35.08 14.85 -6.16
C THR A 17 -35.76 14.17 -7.35
N GLU A 18 -36.32 14.93 -8.29
CA GLU A 18 -36.83 14.42 -9.58
C GLU A 18 -35.78 13.70 -10.45
N ASN A 19 -34.49 14.08 -10.39
CA ASN A 19 -33.41 13.51 -11.23
C ASN A 19 -32.66 12.36 -10.54
N ALA A 20 -32.51 12.47 -9.22
CA ALA A 20 -31.73 11.56 -8.39
C ALA A 20 -32.50 10.29 -8.08
N PHE A 21 -33.83 10.38 -7.97
CA PHE A 21 -34.64 9.31 -7.40
C PHE A 21 -34.58 7.99 -8.20
N PRO A 22 -34.71 7.97 -9.55
CA PRO A 22 -34.60 6.71 -10.29
C PRO A 22 -33.22 6.04 -10.14
N ILE A 23 -32.15 6.84 -10.04
CA ILE A 23 -30.79 6.34 -9.82
C ILE A 23 -30.64 5.83 -8.38
N LEU A 24 -31.17 6.58 -7.42
CA LEU A 24 -31.19 6.22 -6.01
C LEU A 24 -31.98 4.93 -5.78
N GLU A 25 -33.15 4.77 -6.41
CA GLU A 25 -33.96 3.55 -6.34
C GLU A 25 -33.22 2.33 -6.93
N ALA A 26 -32.48 2.53 -8.01
CA ALA A 26 -31.66 1.47 -8.61
C ALA A 26 -30.40 1.16 -7.78
N TYR A 27 -29.82 2.16 -7.10
CA TYR A 27 -28.58 2.02 -6.34
C TYR A 27 -28.82 1.51 -4.92
N VAL A 28 -29.77 2.11 -4.22
CA VAL A 28 -30.10 1.84 -2.82
C VAL A 28 -31.19 0.79 -2.75
N HIS A 29 -31.04 -0.17 -1.84
CA HIS A 29 -32.08 -1.16 -1.60
C HIS A 29 -33.34 -0.54 -0.97
N LYS A 30 -34.54 -0.98 -1.38
CA LYS A 30 -35.83 -0.39 -0.98
C LYS A 30 -36.07 -0.28 0.53
N ASP A 31 -35.63 -1.28 1.31
CA ASP A 31 -35.76 -1.31 2.78
C ASP A 31 -35.10 -0.14 3.53
N VAL A 32 -34.27 0.65 2.87
CA VAL A 32 -33.62 1.82 3.48
C VAL A 32 -33.86 3.09 2.69
N HIS A 33 -34.79 3.08 1.72
CA HIS A 33 -35.16 4.28 0.95
C HIS A 33 -35.71 5.39 1.84
N ASP A 34 -36.44 5.03 2.90
CA ASP A 34 -37.00 5.95 3.90
C ASP A 34 -35.92 6.75 4.67
N LEU A 35 -34.68 6.25 4.71
CA LEU A 35 -33.54 6.97 5.30
C LEU A 35 -33.01 8.11 4.41
N PHE A 36 -33.41 8.13 3.14
CA PHE A 36 -33.03 9.16 2.18
C PHE A 36 -34.21 10.12 1.97
N VAL A 37 -34.32 11.10 2.86
CA VAL A 37 -35.45 12.03 2.83
C VAL A 37 -35.22 13.12 1.80
N ALA A 38 -36.20 13.27 0.90
CA ALA A 38 -36.31 14.39 -0.01
C ALA A 38 -36.80 15.63 0.76
N PHE A 39 -35.91 16.56 1.13
CA PHE A 39 -36.30 17.81 1.81
C PHE A 39 -36.48 19.00 0.87
N GLU A 40 -35.98 18.92 -0.36
CA GLU A 40 -36.17 19.94 -1.40
C GLU A 40 -36.43 19.31 -2.77
N PRO A 41 -36.99 20.04 -3.74
CA PRO A 41 -36.99 19.63 -5.15
C PRO A 41 -35.58 19.35 -5.69
N THR A 42 -34.53 19.78 -4.99
CA THR A 42 -33.15 19.84 -5.44
C THR A 42 -32.14 19.00 -4.65
N ALA A 43 -32.56 18.29 -3.59
CA ALA A 43 -31.63 17.50 -2.75
C ALA A 43 -32.35 16.41 -1.93
N PHE A 44 -31.66 15.30 -1.71
CA PHE A 44 -31.97 14.33 -0.67
C PHE A 44 -30.93 14.45 0.46
N SER A 45 -31.33 14.14 1.69
CA SER A 45 -30.44 14.08 2.85
C SER A 45 -30.57 12.75 3.56
N ALA A 46 -29.48 12.28 4.17
CA ALA A 46 -29.49 11.11 5.02
C ALA A 46 -28.50 11.30 6.18
N GLU A 47 -28.77 10.67 7.32
CA GLU A 47 -27.89 10.69 8.49
C GLU A 47 -26.87 9.54 8.41
N PHE A 48 -25.78 9.75 7.66
CA PHE A 48 -24.74 8.74 7.43
C PHE A 48 -23.90 8.38 8.68
N ASP A 49 -23.93 9.20 9.72
CA ASP A 49 -23.23 8.96 10.99
C ASP A 49 -24.07 8.14 11.99
N ARG A 50 -25.38 7.97 11.72
CA ARG A 50 -26.34 7.39 12.66
C ARG A 50 -27.19 6.26 12.11
N THR A 51 -27.38 6.19 10.80
CA THR A 51 -28.35 5.29 10.18
C THR A 51 -27.69 4.30 9.22
N LYS A 52 -28.49 3.38 8.65
CA LYS A 52 -28.04 2.45 7.60
C LYS A 52 -27.72 3.14 6.27
N ALA A 53 -27.99 4.44 6.11
CA ALA A 53 -27.50 5.19 4.95
C ALA A 53 -25.97 5.11 4.83
N ALA A 54 -25.27 4.99 5.97
CA ALA A 54 -23.82 4.77 6.08
C ALA A 54 -23.31 3.56 5.28
N ILE A 55 -24.16 2.57 4.98
CA ILE A 55 -23.77 1.44 4.14
C ILE A 55 -23.26 1.97 2.79
N TYR A 56 -24.01 2.90 2.19
CA TYR A 56 -23.80 3.34 0.80
C TYR A 56 -22.78 4.45 0.64
N GLY A 57 -22.40 5.17 1.70
CA GLY A 57 -21.40 6.22 1.66
C GLY A 57 -21.02 6.75 3.04
N LYS A 58 -19.86 7.42 3.13
CA LYS A 58 -19.34 8.03 4.37
C LYS A 58 -20.13 9.27 4.78
N ASP A 59 -20.51 10.05 3.78
CA ASP A 59 -21.30 11.26 3.88
C ASP A 59 -22.07 11.49 2.57
N LEU A 60 -22.78 12.61 2.49
CA LEU A 60 -23.58 12.95 1.32
C LEU A 60 -22.73 13.18 0.05
N SER A 61 -21.50 13.69 0.19
CA SER A 61 -20.62 13.95 -0.95
C SER A 61 -20.09 12.64 -1.53
N ASP A 62 -19.58 11.77 -0.67
CA ASP A 62 -19.12 10.43 -1.03
C ASP A 62 -20.25 9.63 -1.71
N PHE A 63 -21.45 9.66 -1.13
CA PHE A 63 -22.60 8.97 -1.73
C PHE A 63 -23.04 9.57 -3.08
N LYS A 64 -22.99 10.90 -3.27
CA LYS A 64 -23.25 11.52 -4.57
C LYS A 64 -22.23 11.08 -5.62
N HIS A 65 -20.96 10.98 -5.24
CA HIS A 65 -19.91 10.49 -6.13
C HIS A 65 -20.18 9.03 -6.54
N GLU A 66 -20.63 8.19 -5.62
CA GLU A 66 -21.04 6.81 -5.91
C GLU A 66 -22.21 6.76 -6.90
N LEU A 67 -23.25 7.57 -6.71
CA LEU A 67 -24.38 7.67 -7.65
C LEU A 67 -23.94 8.19 -9.04
N ASP A 68 -23.03 9.16 -9.08
CA ASP A 68 -22.46 9.68 -10.31
C ASP A 68 -21.65 8.63 -11.07
N SER A 69 -20.88 7.84 -10.33
CA SER A 69 -20.11 6.73 -10.91
C SER A 69 -21.02 5.63 -11.43
N PHE A 70 -22.08 5.30 -10.69
CA PHE A 70 -23.07 4.29 -11.07
C PHE A 70 -23.82 4.66 -12.35
N ARG A 71 -24.30 5.91 -12.44
CA ARG A 71 -25.07 6.38 -13.61
C ARG A 71 -24.20 6.67 -14.85
N ASN A 72 -22.87 6.65 -14.72
CA ASN A 72 -21.97 6.94 -15.82
C ASN A 72 -21.75 5.72 -16.73
N PHE A 73 -22.81 5.29 -17.42
CA PHE A 73 -22.76 4.27 -18.46
C PHE A 73 -23.55 4.67 -19.72
N PRO A 74 -23.18 4.12 -20.89
CA PRO A 74 -23.92 4.35 -22.14
C PRO A 74 -25.36 3.85 -22.04
N GLY A 75 -26.34 4.69 -22.37
CA GLY A 75 -27.76 4.33 -22.31
C GLY A 75 -28.42 4.60 -20.96
N CYS A 76 -27.73 5.22 -20.00
CA CYS A 76 -28.32 5.69 -18.74
C CYS A 76 -29.59 6.53 -18.96
N LEU A 77 -29.61 7.39 -19.99
CA LEU A 77 -30.77 8.20 -20.35
C LEU A 77 -32.02 7.36 -20.61
N HIS A 78 -31.86 6.22 -21.29
CA HIS A 78 -32.97 5.34 -21.61
C HIS A 78 -33.38 4.47 -20.42
N LYS A 79 -32.41 3.94 -19.67
CA LYS A 79 -32.66 3.06 -18.51
C LYS A 79 -33.31 3.79 -17.34
N PHE A 80 -32.89 5.01 -17.02
CA PHE A 80 -33.34 5.77 -15.85
C PHE A 80 -34.10 7.06 -16.21
N GLY A 81 -34.29 7.34 -17.50
CA GLY A 81 -35.02 8.50 -17.99
C GLY A 81 -34.15 9.76 -18.21
N PRO A 82 -34.66 10.79 -18.91
CA PRO A 82 -33.88 11.95 -19.34
C PRO A 82 -33.19 12.71 -18.21
N LEU A 83 -33.83 12.77 -17.04
CA LEU A 83 -33.36 13.52 -15.89
C LEU A 83 -32.16 12.86 -15.19
N SER A 84 -31.99 11.55 -15.35
CA SER A 84 -30.89 10.78 -14.75
C SER A 84 -29.53 11.03 -15.42
N ARG A 85 -29.53 11.30 -16.74
CA ARG A 85 -28.32 11.48 -17.54
C ARG A 85 -27.68 12.83 -17.25
N THR A 86 -26.45 12.79 -16.76
CA THR A 86 -25.56 13.95 -16.68
C THR A 86 -24.57 13.92 -17.84
N TYR A 87 -24.23 15.09 -18.39
CA TYR A 87 -23.26 15.25 -19.46
C TYR A 87 -21.93 15.82 -18.98
N ARG A 88 -21.80 16.07 -17.67
CA ARG A 88 -20.56 16.52 -17.04
C ARG A 88 -19.71 15.37 -16.50
N THR A 89 -20.16 14.13 -16.65
CA THR A 89 -19.36 12.96 -16.26
C THR A 89 -18.20 12.75 -17.21
N THR A 90 -17.10 12.23 -16.66
CA THR A 90 -15.95 11.79 -17.44
C THR A 90 -16.40 10.78 -18.49
N VAL A 91 -16.09 11.08 -19.74
CA VAL A 91 -16.38 10.21 -20.88
C VAL A 91 -15.38 9.08 -20.89
N ARG A 92 -15.87 7.85 -20.99
CA ARG A 92 -15.02 6.66 -21.06
C ARG A 92 -14.49 6.52 -22.47
N LYS A 93 -13.16 6.64 -22.60
CA LYS A 93 -12.38 6.44 -23.81
C LYS A 93 -11.82 5.02 -23.79
N PHE A 94 -12.02 4.27 -24.87
CA PHE A 94 -11.62 2.86 -24.97
C PHE A 94 -10.49 2.75 -26.00
N VAL A 95 -9.38 2.13 -25.63
CA VAL A 95 -8.25 1.89 -26.54
C VAL A 95 -8.65 0.82 -27.57
N VAL A 96 -8.37 1.09 -28.85
CA VAL A 96 -8.67 0.22 -29.98
C VAL A 96 -7.36 -0.28 -30.60
N GLY A 97 -7.18 -1.60 -30.64
CA GLY A 97 -6.00 -2.24 -31.23
C GLY A 97 -4.87 -2.50 -30.22
N LYS A 98 -3.61 -2.53 -30.70
CA LYS A 98 -2.42 -2.68 -29.84
C LYS A 98 -2.10 -1.35 -29.17
N GLU A 99 -1.55 -1.42 -27.96
CA GLU A 99 -0.96 -0.28 -27.27
C GLU A 99 0.18 0.29 -28.14
N SER A 100 -0.14 1.31 -28.92
CA SER A 100 0.83 2.10 -29.68
C SER A 100 1.03 3.44 -29.00
N LYS A 101 2.03 4.22 -29.41
CA LYS A 101 2.27 5.57 -28.86
C LYS A 101 1.06 6.50 -29.05
N ASP A 102 0.29 6.30 -30.11
CA ASP A 102 -0.94 7.02 -30.42
C ASP A 102 -2.09 6.01 -30.60
N PRO A 103 -2.65 5.46 -29.52
CA PRO A 103 -3.71 4.47 -29.64
C PRO A 103 -4.94 5.09 -30.29
N ASN A 104 -5.52 4.39 -31.27
CA ASN A 104 -6.86 4.73 -31.73
C ASN A 104 -7.82 4.62 -30.53
N VAL A 105 -8.67 5.61 -30.35
CA VAL A 105 -9.63 5.66 -29.25
C VAL A 105 -11.03 5.51 -29.83
N ALA A 106 -11.87 4.72 -29.18
CA ALA A 106 -13.31 4.70 -29.43
C ALA A 106 -14.07 5.18 -28.20
N VAL A 107 -15.27 5.72 -28.43
CA VAL A 107 -16.25 6.08 -27.40
C VAL A 107 -17.62 5.56 -27.81
N TYR A 108 -18.56 5.48 -26.87
CA TYR A 108 -19.95 5.26 -27.25
C TYR A 108 -20.55 6.53 -27.83
N LYS A 109 -21.41 6.40 -28.85
CA LYS A 109 -22.10 7.54 -29.46
C LYS A 109 -22.90 8.38 -28.45
N SER A 110 -23.47 7.74 -27.43
CA SER A 110 -24.16 8.44 -26.32
C SER A 110 -23.23 9.33 -25.49
N ASP A 111 -21.94 9.02 -25.47
CA ASP A 111 -20.93 9.79 -24.71
C ASP A 111 -20.37 10.98 -25.51
N LEU A 112 -20.52 10.99 -26.84
CA LEU A 112 -20.20 12.17 -27.64
C LEU A 112 -21.03 13.40 -27.23
N PHE A 113 -22.29 13.19 -26.83
CA PHE A 113 -23.13 14.28 -26.30
C PHE A 113 -22.53 14.87 -25.01
N ALA A 114 -21.92 14.05 -24.14
CA ALA A 114 -21.23 14.53 -22.95
C ALA A 114 -19.98 15.35 -23.32
N LEU A 115 -19.19 14.87 -24.29
CA LEU A 115 -18.03 15.61 -24.80
C LEU A 115 -18.41 16.98 -25.37
N MET A 116 -19.57 17.11 -26.02
CA MET A 116 -20.05 18.41 -26.51
C MET A 116 -20.28 19.42 -25.39
N VAL A 117 -20.87 19.02 -24.26
CA VAL A 117 -21.04 19.91 -23.09
C VAL A 117 -19.70 20.30 -22.49
N GLN A 118 -18.76 19.37 -22.42
CA GLN A 118 -17.41 19.63 -21.90
C GLN A 118 -16.62 20.63 -22.75
N CYS A 119 -17.03 20.87 -24.00
CA CYS A 119 -16.46 21.91 -24.87
C CYS A 119 -16.99 23.33 -24.57
N LEU A 120 -17.97 23.50 -23.68
CA LEU A 120 -18.48 24.82 -23.31
C LEU A 120 -17.40 25.67 -22.65
N PRO A 121 -17.20 26.94 -23.08
CA PRO A 121 -16.21 27.83 -22.49
C PRO A 121 -16.71 28.44 -21.17
N ILE A 122 -16.99 27.60 -20.17
CA ILE A 122 -17.59 28.04 -18.90
C ILE A 122 -16.68 29.00 -18.12
N GLY A 123 -15.36 28.92 -18.31
CA GLY A 123 -14.37 29.76 -17.62
C GLY A 123 -14.65 31.27 -17.72
N SER A 124 -15.17 31.74 -18.86
CA SER A 124 -15.48 33.15 -19.09
C SER A 124 -16.75 33.66 -18.38
N ILE A 125 -17.60 32.77 -17.84
CA ILE A 125 -18.83 33.15 -17.14
C ILE A 125 -18.84 32.76 -15.66
N ILE A 126 -17.82 32.03 -15.17
CA ILE A 126 -17.68 31.67 -13.74
C ILE A 126 -17.70 32.92 -12.84
N SER A 127 -17.15 34.04 -13.30
CA SER A 127 -17.15 35.32 -12.56
C SER A 127 -18.55 35.88 -12.27
N TYR A 128 -19.58 35.44 -13.00
CA TYR A 128 -20.96 35.84 -12.78
C TYR A 128 -21.71 34.92 -11.81
N GLY A 129 -21.04 33.91 -11.28
CA GLY A 129 -21.54 32.98 -10.27
C GLY A 129 -21.84 31.59 -10.83
N GLU A 130 -21.67 30.59 -9.97
CA GLU A 130 -21.87 29.16 -10.29
C GLU A 130 -23.28 28.83 -10.78
N TYR A 131 -24.29 29.57 -10.30
CA TYR A 131 -25.68 29.38 -10.76
C TYR A 131 -25.86 29.67 -12.25
N VAL A 132 -25.10 30.63 -12.80
CA VAL A 132 -25.14 30.99 -14.22
C VAL A 132 -24.58 29.84 -15.06
N VAL A 133 -23.45 29.28 -14.64
CA VAL A 133 -22.83 28.10 -15.25
C VAL A 133 -23.80 26.92 -15.22
N ALA A 134 -24.39 26.63 -14.07
CA ALA A 134 -25.34 25.54 -13.91
C ALA A 134 -26.59 25.72 -14.80
N ALA A 135 -27.10 26.94 -14.93
CA ALA A 135 -28.24 27.22 -15.81
C ALA A 135 -27.88 26.98 -17.29
N VAL A 136 -26.71 27.47 -17.75
CA VAL A 136 -26.22 27.23 -19.12
C VAL A 136 -26.08 25.73 -19.40
N GLU A 137 -25.34 25.02 -18.55
CA GLU A 137 -25.12 23.57 -18.68
C GLU A 137 -26.45 22.81 -18.69
N TYR A 138 -27.40 23.19 -17.83
CA TYR A 138 -28.71 22.56 -17.74
C TYR A 138 -29.53 22.72 -19.03
N TYR A 139 -29.65 23.94 -19.57
CA TYR A 139 -30.36 24.16 -20.83
C TYR A 139 -29.69 23.42 -22.00
N CYS A 140 -28.37 23.42 -22.05
CA CYS A 140 -27.62 22.65 -23.05
C CYS A 140 -27.89 21.15 -22.92
N ALA A 141 -27.95 20.63 -21.68
CA ALA A 141 -28.26 19.24 -21.41
C ALA A 141 -29.69 18.85 -21.80
N ILE A 142 -30.70 19.71 -21.65
CA ILE A 142 -32.07 19.43 -22.15
C ILE A 142 -32.04 19.16 -23.67
N TYR A 143 -31.37 20.05 -24.41
CA TYR A 143 -31.24 19.90 -25.86
C TYR A 143 -30.54 18.60 -26.24
N LEU A 144 -29.41 18.29 -25.60
CA LEU A 144 -28.66 17.07 -25.91
C LEU A 144 -29.40 15.79 -25.50
N ARG A 145 -30.13 15.79 -24.38
CA ARG A 145 -31.00 14.66 -23.98
C ARG A 145 -32.02 14.34 -25.05
N HIS A 146 -32.64 15.39 -25.59
CA HIS A 146 -33.59 15.26 -26.67
C HIS A 146 -32.93 14.69 -27.94
N LYS A 147 -31.76 15.20 -28.32
CA LYS A 147 -31.01 14.69 -29.49
C LYS A 147 -30.54 13.25 -29.30
N GLU A 148 -29.98 12.91 -28.14
CA GLU A 148 -29.57 11.54 -27.81
C GLU A 148 -30.77 10.58 -27.90
N ALA A 149 -31.91 10.93 -27.29
CA ALA A 149 -33.12 10.11 -27.33
C ALA A 149 -33.64 9.93 -28.76
N ALA A 150 -33.69 11.01 -29.55
CA ALA A 150 -34.23 11.00 -30.91
C ALA A 150 -33.32 10.22 -31.89
N LEU A 151 -32.01 10.43 -31.80
CA LEU A 151 -31.05 9.90 -32.77
C LEU A 151 -30.60 8.47 -32.44
N LEU A 152 -30.41 8.15 -31.15
CA LEU A 152 -29.92 6.85 -30.72
C LEU A 152 -31.01 5.89 -30.24
N LYS A 153 -32.18 6.39 -29.82
CA LYS A 153 -33.32 5.56 -29.36
C LYS A 153 -32.94 4.51 -28.30
N GLY A 154 -31.95 4.84 -27.46
CA GLY A 154 -31.41 3.97 -26.42
C GLY A 154 -30.38 2.93 -26.88
N PHE A 155 -30.10 2.83 -28.19
CA PHE A 155 -29.05 1.95 -28.70
C PHE A 155 -27.66 2.51 -28.38
N ASN A 156 -26.74 1.62 -28.03
CA ASN A 156 -25.37 1.96 -27.64
C ASN A 156 -24.42 1.39 -28.69
N GLU A 157 -23.78 2.25 -29.46
CA GLU A 157 -22.83 1.87 -30.53
C GLU A 157 -21.49 2.58 -30.32
N PHE A 158 -20.38 1.93 -30.66
CA PHE A 158 -19.06 2.57 -30.68
C PHE A 158 -18.82 3.43 -31.92
N VAL A 159 -17.99 4.46 -31.76
CA VAL A 159 -17.45 5.28 -32.84
C VAL A 159 -16.00 5.63 -32.56
N ASP A 160 -15.18 5.75 -33.61
CA ASP A 160 -13.81 6.26 -33.46
C ASP A 160 -13.85 7.72 -33.00
N TYR A 161 -13.01 8.04 -32.03
CA TYR A 161 -12.95 9.34 -31.40
C TYR A 161 -11.68 10.07 -31.84
N GLU A 162 -11.87 11.24 -32.44
CA GLU A 162 -10.80 12.16 -32.82
C GLU A 162 -10.85 13.42 -31.96
N GLU A 163 -9.89 13.57 -31.05
CA GLU A 163 -9.83 14.70 -30.11
C GLU A 163 -9.75 16.06 -30.84
N ALA A 164 -8.97 16.13 -31.92
CA ALA A 164 -8.81 17.33 -32.73
C ALA A 164 -10.13 17.86 -33.32
N VAL A 165 -11.11 17.00 -33.60
CA VAL A 165 -12.43 17.41 -34.09
C VAL A 165 -13.20 18.15 -33.00
N PHE A 166 -13.16 17.65 -31.77
CA PHE A 166 -13.78 18.30 -30.61
C PHE A 166 -13.05 19.57 -30.17
N ASP A 167 -11.71 19.62 -30.30
CA ASP A 167 -10.95 20.84 -30.05
C ASP A 167 -11.34 21.96 -31.01
N ARG A 168 -11.57 21.65 -32.29
CA ARG A 168 -12.11 22.63 -33.26
C ARG A 168 -13.50 23.10 -32.84
N PHE A 169 -14.39 22.19 -32.44
CA PHE A 169 -15.72 22.56 -31.95
C PHE A 169 -15.65 23.46 -30.71
N LYS A 170 -14.78 23.16 -29.75
CA LYS A 170 -14.50 23.99 -28.57
C LYS A 170 -14.01 25.37 -28.96
N ASN A 171 -13.05 25.47 -29.88
CA ASN A 171 -12.52 26.76 -30.34
C ASN A 171 -13.60 27.59 -31.04
N ASP A 172 -14.46 26.96 -31.83
CA ASP A 172 -15.62 27.61 -32.45
C ASP A 172 -16.61 28.15 -31.41
N LEU A 173 -16.85 27.40 -30.32
CA LEU A 173 -17.69 27.84 -29.21
C LEU A 173 -17.04 29.01 -28.47
N VAL A 174 -15.74 28.94 -28.15
CA VAL A 174 -14.99 30.03 -27.51
C VAL A 174 -15.09 31.31 -28.35
N ALA A 175 -14.82 31.21 -29.65
CA ALA A 175 -14.89 32.34 -30.57
C ALA A 175 -16.31 32.94 -30.65
N ALA A 176 -17.34 32.10 -30.68
CA ALA A 176 -18.73 32.57 -30.75
C ALA A 176 -19.24 33.15 -29.41
N CYS A 177 -18.81 32.60 -28.27
CA CYS A 177 -19.21 33.04 -26.94
C CYS A 177 -18.43 34.27 -26.42
N SER A 178 -17.28 34.59 -26.99
CA SER A 178 -16.45 35.74 -26.58
C SER A 178 -17.02 37.11 -26.97
N LYS A 179 -18.10 37.17 -27.75
CA LYS A 179 -18.76 38.43 -28.10
C LYS A 179 -19.25 39.13 -26.83
N LYS A 180 -18.78 40.37 -26.62
CA LYS A 180 -19.14 41.19 -25.46
C LYS A 180 -20.65 41.41 -25.40
N ILE A 181 -21.22 41.26 -24.21
CA ILE A 181 -22.60 41.66 -23.95
C ILE A 181 -22.70 43.17 -24.00
N ASP A 182 -23.69 43.65 -24.74
CA ASP A 182 -24.07 45.06 -24.74
C ASP A 182 -24.80 45.39 -23.44
N GLU A 183 -24.14 46.11 -22.54
CA GLU A 183 -24.69 46.51 -21.25
C GLU A 183 -25.97 47.34 -21.36
N LYS A 184 -26.16 48.08 -22.47
CA LYS A 184 -27.40 48.82 -22.71
C LYS A 184 -28.56 47.86 -22.98
N LYS A 185 -28.32 46.78 -23.73
CA LYS A 185 -29.29 45.70 -23.93
C LYS A 185 -29.56 44.94 -22.63
N ALA A 186 -28.55 44.74 -21.78
CA ALA A 186 -28.72 44.10 -20.47
C ALA A 186 -29.69 44.89 -19.58
N LYS A 187 -29.53 46.23 -19.52
CA LYS A 187 -30.41 47.10 -18.73
C LYS A 187 -31.85 47.08 -19.24
N ALA A 188 -32.04 47.01 -20.56
CA ALA A 188 -33.35 47.00 -21.21
C ALA A 188 -34.06 45.62 -21.22
N LEU A 189 -33.34 44.52 -20.91
CA LEU A 189 -33.92 43.18 -20.91
C LEU A 189 -35.06 43.07 -19.87
N LYS A 190 -36.20 42.55 -20.33
CA LYS A 190 -37.30 42.09 -19.46
C LYS A 190 -37.26 40.57 -19.36
N PHE A 191 -37.67 40.03 -18.22
CA PHE A 191 -37.65 38.57 -18.02
C PHE A 191 -38.54 37.83 -19.02
N ALA A 192 -39.69 38.42 -19.37
CA ALA A 192 -40.57 37.90 -20.41
C ALA A 192 -39.87 37.74 -21.77
N ASP A 193 -38.97 38.66 -22.12
CA ASP A 193 -38.19 38.59 -23.37
C ASP A 193 -37.14 37.48 -23.30
N PHE A 194 -36.42 37.36 -22.19
CA PHE A 194 -35.50 36.24 -21.94
C PHE A 194 -36.21 34.89 -22.08
N ARG A 195 -37.33 34.72 -21.36
CA ARG A 195 -38.15 33.51 -21.40
C ARG A 195 -38.63 33.20 -22.80
N LYS A 196 -39.16 34.21 -23.51
CA LYS A 196 -39.61 34.08 -24.91
C LYS A 196 -38.46 33.65 -25.82
N ASN A 197 -37.26 34.20 -25.64
CA ASN A 197 -36.10 33.88 -26.47
C ASN A 197 -35.59 32.46 -26.23
N ILE A 198 -35.45 32.04 -24.97
CA ILE A 198 -35.08 30.66 -24.62
C ILE A 198 -36.12 29.68 -25.17
N LYS A 199 -37.41 29.95 -24.93
CA LYS A 199 -38.50 29.12 -25.46
C LYS A 199 -38.47 29.05 -26.98
N LYS A 200 -38.25 30.17 -27.67
CA LYS A 200 -38.12 30.21 -29.13
C LYS A 200 -36.94 29.37 -29.61
N ALA A 201 -35.79 29.43 -28.94
CA ALA A 201 -34.62 28.62 -29.28
C ALA A 201 -34.94 27.12 -29.20
N PHE A 202 -35.55 26.68 -28.10
CA PHE A 202 -35.99 25.28 -27.95
C PHE A 202 -37.08 24.88 -28.96
N HIS A 203 -38.09 25.73 -29.17
CA HIS A 203 -39.20 25.47 -30.09
C HIS A 203 -38.75 25.37 -31.55
N THR A 204 -37.68 26.08 -31.93
CA THR A 204 -37.06 25.99 -33.27
C THR A 204 -36.43 24.62 -33.49
N ILE A 205 -36.00 23.95 -32.43
CA ILE A 205 -35.38 22.62 -32.48
C ILE A 205 -36.46 21.54 -32.42
N ASP A 206 -37.30 21.59 -31.39
CA ASP A 206 -38.50 20.76 -31.24
C ASP A 206 -39.56 21.52 -30.42
N PRO A 207 -40.77 21.72 -30.98
CA PRO A 207 -41.89 22.30 -30.27
C PRO A 207 -42.19 21.69 -28.89
N SER A 208 -41.96 20.38 -28.71
CA SER A 208 -42.21 19.63 -27.46
C SER A 208 -41.32 20.06 -26.30
N LEU A 209 -40.18 20.69 -26.58
CA LEU A 209 -39.23 21.17 -25.56
C LEU A 209 -39.62 22.53 -24.97
N GLY A 210 -40.55 23.25 -25.62
CA GLY A 210 -41.02 24.57 -25.17
C GLY A 210 -41.55 24.57 -23.72
N PRO A 211 -42.48 23.66 -23.34
CA PRO A 211 -42.98 23.54 -21.97
C PRO A 211 -41.90 23.20 -20.93
N ILE A 212 -40.92 22.36 -21.29
CA ILE A 212 -39.80 21.98 -20.40
C ILE A 212 -38.90 23.20 -20.17
N ALA A 213 -38.57 23.93 -21.23
CA ALA A 213 -37.83 25.18 -21.15
C ALA A 213 -38.56 26.21 -20.27
N ASP A 214 -39.88 26.31 -20.41
CA ASP A 214 -40.71 27.20 -19.57
C ASP A 214 -40.63 26.87 -18.08
N LYS A 215 -40.81 25.58 -17.69
CA LYS A 215 -40.70 25.13 -16.28
C LYS A 215 -39.38 25.57 -15.66
N TRP A 216 -38.28 25.44 -16.40
CA TRP A 216 -36.94 25.78 -15.91
C TRP A 216 -36.65 27.27 -15.92
N THR A 217 -37.17 28.01 -16.89
CA THR A 217 -37.00 29.47 -16.89
C THR A 217 -37.63 30.08 -15.64
N THR A 218 -38.80 29.59 -15.22
CA THR A 218 -39.42 29.99 -13.94
C THR A 218 -38.57 29.62 -12.72
N LYS A 219 -37.89 28.45 -12.75
CA LYS A 219 -36.98 28.05 -11.66
C LYS A 219 -35.71 28.92 -11.62
N VAL A 220 -35.17 29.30 -12.77
CA VAL A 220 -34.04 30.25 -12.89
C VAL A 220 -34.43 31.61 -12.33
N GLU A 221 -35.62 32.11 -12.65
CA GLU A 221 -36.16 33.35 -12.09
C GLU A 221 -36.25 33.34 -10.56
N THR A 222 -36.70 32.21 -10.01
CA THR A 222 -36.90 32.04 -8.57
C THR A 222 -35.56 32.04 -7.80
N ASN A 223 -34.53 31.42 -8.37
CA ASN A 223 -33.24 31.24 -7.69
C ASN A 223 -32.21 32.35 -8.01
N LEU A 224 -32.34 33.01 -9.17
CA LEU A 224 -31.50 34.12 -9.58
C LEU A 224 -32.38 35.34 -9.79
N ASN A 225 -32.44 36.25 -8.81
CA ASN A 225 -33.30 37.42 -8.91
C ASN A 225 -33.03 38.20 -10.20
N PHE A 226 -34.01 38.20 -11.11
CA PHE A 226 -33.87 38.77 -12.44
C PHE A 226 -33.44 40.24 -12.42
N ASN A 227 -34.01 41.02 -11.49
CA ASN A 227 -33.75 42.45 -11.40
C ASN A 227 -32.32 42.75 -10.93
N LEU A 228 -31.73 41.87 -10.13
CA LEU A 228 -30.37 42.02 -9.60
C LEU A 228 -29.30 41.50 -10.57
N HIS A 229 -29.65 40.60 -11.50
CA HIS A 229 -28.67 39.84 -12.30
C HIS A 229 -28.93 39.86 -13.81
N LYS A 230 -29.53 40.91 -14.37
CA LYS A 230 -29.82 41.00 -15.82
C LYS A 230 -28.65 40.65 -16.76
N PRO A 231 -27.38 41.04 -16.48
CA PRO A 231 -26.25 40.61 -17.30
C PRO A 231 -26.05 39.09 -17.34
N ALA A 232 -26.28 38.40 -16.22
CA ALA A 232 -26.18 36.94 -16.15
C ALA A 232 -27.25 36.26 -17.02
N TYR A 233 -28.47 36.80 -17.07
CA TYR A 233 -29.53 36.30 -17.97
C TYR A 233 -29.18 36.43 -19.44
N LEU A 234 -28.55 37.54 -19.86
CA LEU A 234 -28.06 37.67 -21.23
C LEU A 234 -26.92 36.70 -21.52
N TRP A 235 -26.01 36.46 -20.57
CA TRP A 235 -24.97 35.43 -20.71
C TRP A 235 -25.58 34.05 -20.89
N ILE A 236 -26.56 33.68 -20.06
CA ILE A 236 -27.30 32.42 -20.20
C ILE A 236 -27.92 32.33 -21.61
N GLN A 237 -28.65 33.35 -22.04
CA GLN A 237 -29.29 33.37 -23.35
C GLN A 237 -28.28 33.23 -24.49
N GLN A 238 -27.17 33.97 -24.44
CA GLN A 238 -26.12 33.94 -25.44
C GLN A 238 -25.48 32.55 -25.52
N TYR A 239 -25.01 32.01 -24.40
CA TYR A 239 -24.32 30.72 -24.37
C TYR A 239 -25.23 29.59 -24.83
N VAL A 240 -26.48 29.55 -24.35
CA VAL A 240 -27.44 28.51 -24.72
C VAL A 240 -27.76 28.58 -26.22
N THR A 241 -28.03 29.77 -26.75
CA THR A 241 -28.36 29.93 -28.18
C THR A 241 -27.18 29.60 -29.08
N VAL A 242 -25.97 30.08 -28.74
CA VAL A 242 -24.75 29.79 -29.47
C VAL A 242 -24.44 28.30 -29.45
N PHE A 243 -24.51 27.68 -28.26
CA PHE A 243 -24.27 26.25 -28.11
C PHE A 243 -25.22 25.43 -28.96
N MET A 244 -26.54 25.63 -28.83
CA MET A 244 -27.53 24.89 -29.61
C MET A 244 -27.30 25.01 -31.12
N THR A 245 -27.02 26.23 -31.60
CA THR A 245 -26.79 26.47 -33.03
C THR A 245 -25.53 25.75 -33.51
N LYS A 246 -24.43 25.86 -32.76
CA LYS A 246 -23.15 25.24 -33.11
C LYS A 246 -23.20 23.72 -32.96
N ALA A 247 -23.86 23.23 -31.91
CA ALA A 247 -24.06 21.81 -31.67
C ALA A 247 -24.91 21.16 -32.78
N GLU A 248 -25.98 21.82 -33.22
CA GLU A 248 -26.81 21.34 -34.34
C GLU A 248 -25.99 21.25 -35.63
N ALA A 249 -25.19 22.28 -35.93
CA ALA A 249 -24.31 22.26 -37.10
C ALA A 249 -23.26 21.14 -36.98
N PHE A 250 -22.67 20.97 -35.80
CA PHE A 250 -21.68 19.92 -35.54
C PHE A 250 -22.26 18.51 -35.73
N ILE A 251 -23.42 18.24 -35.14
CA ILE A 251 -24.13 16.95 -35.29
C ILE A 251 -24.47 16.69 -36.77
N ASN A 252 -24.89 17.72 -37.51
CA ASN A 252 -25.24 17.57 -38.93
C ASN A 252 -24.02 17.42 -39.86
N ASN A 253 -22.86 17.94 -39.46
CA ASN A 253 -21.60 17.77 -40.20
C ASN A 253 -20.93 16.43 -39.92
N HIS A 254 -21.25 15.78 -38.81
CA HIS A 254 -20.70 14.49 -38.36
C HIS A 254 -21.82 13.47 -38.08
N LYS A 255 -22.80 13.33 -39.00
CA LYS A 255 -24.01 12.54 -38.75
C LYS A 255 -23.70 11.10 -38.35
N GLU A 256 -22.71 10.49 -38.97
CA GLU A 256 -22.24 9.12 -38.72
C GLU A 256 -21.77 8.88 -37.28
N TRP A 257 -21.41 9.95 -36.55
CA TRP A 257 -21.06 9.90 -35.14
C TRP A 257 -22.28 9.93 -34.22
N PHE A 258 -23.39 10.53 -34.65
CA PHE A 258 -24.57 10.75 -33.80
C PHE A 258 -25.79 9.93 -34.19
N THR A 259 -25.80 9.29 -35.36
CA THR A 259 -26.88 8.40 -35.82
C THR A 259 -26.44 6.94 -35.79
N LEU A 260 -27.38 6.01 -35.61
CA LEU A 260 -27.10 4.57 -35.64
C LEU A 260 -26.65 4.13 -37.04
N ASN A 261 -25.57 3.34 -37.11
CA ASN A 261 -25.10 2.80 -38.40
C ASN A 261 -25.64 1.40 -38.68
N ASN A 262 -26.41 0.79 -37.76
CA ASN A 262 -26.97 -0.58 -37.85
C ASN A 262 -25.95 -1.69 -38.17
N LYS A 263 -24.65 -1.39 -38.14
CA LYS A 263 -23.57 -2.38 -38.27
C LYS A 263 -23.26 -2.95 -36.90
N PHE A 264 -22.85 -4.21 -36.86
CA PHE A 264 -22.50 -4.91 -35.61
C PHE A 264 -21.50 -4.09 -34.78
N ASP A 265 -21.73 -4.04 -33.47
CA ASP A 265 -20.85 -3.41 -32.52
C ASP A 265 -19.43 -3.98 -32.60
N ARG A 266 -18.45 -3.16 -32.21
CA ARG A 266 -17.04 -3.56 -32.18
C ARG A 266 -16.83 -4.74 -31.25
N PHE A 267 -15.93 -5.64 -31.66
CA PHE A 267 -15.42 -6.72 -30.82
C PHE A 267 -14.69 -6.14 -29.59
N ARG A 268 -15.15 -6.50 -28.38
CA ARG A 268 -14.55 -6.05 -27.12
C ARG A 268 -13.75 -7.15 -26.45
N LEU A 269 -12.61 -6.75 -25.88
CA LEU A 269 -11.85 -7.53 -24.93
C LEU A 269 -12.16 -7.02 -23.53
N PHE A 270 -12.92 -7.79 -22.77
CA PHE A 270 -13.25 -7.45 -21.39
C PHE A 270 -12.08 -7.80 -20.48
N LYS A 271 -11.72 -6.86 -19.60
CA LYS A 271 -10.72 -7.05 -18.55
C LYS A 271 -11.39 -6.96 -17.19
N ASN A 272 -11.19 -8.01 -16.39
CA ASN A 272 -11.59 -8.04 -15.00
C ASN A 272 -10.39 -8.45 -14.15
N ASP A 273 -9.78 -7.47 -13.49
CA ASP A 273 -8.48 -7.64 -12.83
C ASP A 273 -7.41 -8.17 -13.81
N GLU A 274 -6.87 -9.36 -13.59
CA GLU A 274 -5.85 -9.99 -14.45
C GLU A 274 -6.44 -10.90 -15.53
N THR A 275 -7.76 -11.09 -15.52
CA THR A 275 -8.44 -12.01 -16.44
C THR A 275 -9.00 -11.27 -17.66
N TYR A 276 -8.90 -11.93 -18.82
CA TYR A 276 -9.35 -11.42 -20.09
C TYR A 276 -10.35 -12.39 -20.73
N PHE A 277 -11.43 -11.85 -21.29
CA PHE A 277 -12.49 -12.66 -21.90
C PHE A 277 -13.30 -11.85 -22.91
N VAL A 278 -14.09 -12.54 -23.71
CA VAL A 278 -14.85 -11.94 -24.82
C VAL A 278 -16.28 -12.44 -24.85
N LEU A 279 -17.19 -11.66 -25.45
CA LEU A 279 -18.54 -12.12 -25.76
C LEU A 279 -18.51 -12.99 -27.02
N ALA A 280 -19.04 -14.21 -26.92
CA ALA A 280 -19.10 -15.16 -28.03
C ALA A 280 -19.81 -14.57 -29.26
N LYS A 281 -20.90 -13.83 -29.03
CA LYS A 281 -21.66 -13.13 -30.08
C LYS A 281 -20.84 -12.07 -30.80
N GLU A 282 -20.00 -11.33 -30.09
CA GLU A 282 -19.15 -10.30 -30.69
C GLU A 282 -18.03 -10.92 -31.52
N LEU A 283 -17.44 -12.02 -31.03
CA LEU A 283 -16.45 -12.79 -31.78
C LEU A 283 -17.05 -13.40 -33.06
N TYR A 284 -18.27 -13.93 -32.99
CA TYR A 284 -19.00 -14.39 -34.17
C TYR A 284 -19.24 -13.25 -35.16
N ALA A 285 -19.72 -12.10 -34.68
CA ALA A 285 -19.93 -10.92 -35.52
C ALA A 285 -18.63 -10.48 -36.20
N GLU A 286 -17.50 -10.59 -35.52
CA GLU A 286 -16.17 -10.28 -36.06
C GLU A 286 -15.74 -11.23 -37.18
N ILE A 287 -15.94 -12.55 -37.01
CA ILE A 287 -15.69 -13.56 -38.06
C ILE A 287 -16.48 -13.19 -39.32
N ARG A 288 -17.77 -12.88 -39.17
CA ARG A 288 -18.65 -12.49 -40.29
C ARG A 288 -18.24 -11.17 -40.92
N ARG A 289 -17.93 -10.16 -40.11
CA ARG A 289 -17.57 -8.79 -40.55
C ARG A 289 -16.27 -8.79 -41.35
N SER A 290 -15.30 -9.59 -40.92
CA SER A 290 -13.99 -9.71 -41.55
C SER A 290 -13.95 -10.80 -42.64
N ASN A 291 -15.09 -11.45 -42.93
CA ASN A 291 -15.25 -12.49 -43.94
C ASN A 291 -14.27 -13.67 -43.78
N TYR A 292 -13.98 -14.05 -42.53
CA TYR A 292 -13.16 -15.22 -42.22
C TYR A 292 -14.01 -16.50 -42.28
N ASN A 293 -13.39 -17.63 -42.64
CA ASN A 293 -14.03 -18.94 -42.56
C ASN A 293 -13.83 -19.51 -41.15
N GLY A 294 -14.84 -19.38 -40.27
CA GLY A 294 -14.72 -19.82 -38.88
C GLY A 294 -15.01 -21.31 -38.65
N GLY A 295 -15.34 -22.07 -39.70
CA GLY A 295 -15.47 -23.53 -39.64
C GLY A 295 -16.41 -24.05 -38.54
N GLU A 296 -15.93 -25.01 -37.75
CA GLU A 296 -16.69 -25.59 -36.63
C GLU A 296 -16.92 -24.56 -35.50
N PHE A 297 -15.96 -23.68 -35.27
CA PHE A 297 -16.08 -22.67 -34.23
C PHE A 297 -17.19 -21.66 -34.52
N GLU A 298 -17.35 -21.24 -35.78
CA GLU A 298 -18.47 -20.38 -36.18
C GLU A 298 -19.84 -21.06 -35.94
N ARG A 299 -19.95 -22.37 -36.20
CA ARG A 299 -21.17 -23.13 -35.89
C ARG A 299 -21.43 -23.21 -34.39
N GLU A 300 -20.39 -23.47 -33.58
CA GLU A 300 -20.50 -23.50 -32.12
C GLU A 300 -21.00 -22.15 -31.57
N LEU A 301 -20.50 -21.04 -32.11
CA LEU A 301 -20.92 -19.70 -31.71
C LEU A 301 -22.36 -19.37 -32.14
N LEU A 302 -22.83 -19.94 -33.26
CA LEU A 302 -24.16 -19.71 -33.83
C LEU A 302 -25.26 -20.56 -33.15
N GLU A 303 -24.94 -21.81 -32.82
CA GLU A 303 -25.87 -22.77 -32.20
C GLU A 303 -26.21 -22.39 -30.74
N GLU A 304 -25.48 -21.43 -30.17
CA GLU A 304 -25.66 -20.97 -28.80
C GLU A 304 -26.93 -20.12 -28.63
N LYS A 305 -27.77 -20.49 -27.66
CA LYS A 305 -29.00 -19.76 -27.33
C LYS A 305 -28.74 -18.58 -26.39
N ASP A 306 -27.66 -18.65 -25.60
CA ASP A 306 -27.29 -17.59 -24.67
C ASP A 306 -26.47 -16.48 -25.33
N ILE A 307 -27.14 -15.37 -25.66
CA ILE A 307 -26.51 -14.18 -26.26
C ILE A 307 -25.45 -13.51 -25.38
N LEU A 308 -25.42 -13.83 -24.08
CA LEU A 308 -24.44 -13.33 -23.10
C LEU A 308 -23.34 -14.34 -22.79
N ARG A 309 -23.27 -15.44 -23.56
CA ARG A 309 -22.16 -16.40 -23.43
C ARG A 309 -20.84 -15.69 -23.66
N THR A 310 -19.89 -16.06 -22.81
CA THR A 310 -18.52 -15.59 -22.80
C THR A 310 -17.56 -16.73 -23.11
N LEU A 311 -16.37 -16.37 -23.57
CA LEU A 311 -15.23 -17.26 -23.74
C LEU A 311 -14.03 -16.62 -23.03
N SER A 312 -13.24 -17.41 -22.31
CA SER A 312 -11.95 -16.93 -21.82
C SER A 312 -11.08 -16.55 -23.03
N TRP A 313 -10.12 -15.64 -22.83
CA TRP A 313 -9.23 -15.25 -23.92
C TRP A 313 -8.45 -16.45 -24.47
N GLU A 314 -7.97 -17.33 -23.59
CA GLU A 314 -7.24 -18.55 -23.94
C GLU A 314 -8.11 -19.53 -24.73
N GLU A 315 -9.38 -19.71 -24.33
CA GLU A 315 -10.34 -20.54 -25.06
C GLU A 315 -10.60 -19.97 -26.46
N ALA A 316 -10.86 -18.66 -26.55
CA ALA A 316 -11.10 -17.98 -27.81
C ALA A 316 -9.89 -18.06 -28.74
N GLU A 317 -8.69 -17.81 -28.24
CA GLU A 317 -7.45 -17.86 -29.02
C GLU A 317 -7.15 -19.28 -29.53
N LYS A 318 -7.31 -20.29 -28.66
CA LYS A 318 -7.11 -21.69 -29.03
C LYS A 318 -8.08 -22.11 -30.14
N LYS A 319 -9.37 -21.84 -29.99
CA LYS A 319 -10.39 -22.16 -31.00
C LYS A 319 -10.20 -21.36 -32.27
N TRP A 320 -9.80 -20.09 -32.16
CA TRP A 320 -9.48 -19.24 -33.32
C TRP A 320 -8.36 -19.86 -34.17
N LYS A 321 -7.21 -20.19 -33.55
CA LYS A 321 -6.08 -20.82 -34.24
C LYS A 321 -6.42 -22.16 -34.86
N GLN A 322 -7.30 -22.94 -34.22
CA GLN A 322 -7.67 -24.28 -34.68
C GLN A 322 -8.63 -24.26 -35.87
N PHE A 323 -9.61 -23.36 -35.87
CA PHE A 323 -10.76 -23.44 -36.78
C PHE A 323 -10.87 -22.29 -37.78
N VAL A 324 -10.32 -21.11 -37.48
CA VAL A 324 -10.46 -19.91 -38.33
C VAL A 324 -9.28 -19.85 -39.30
N LYS A 325 -9.47 -20.40 -40.50
CA LYS A 325 -8.42 -20.48 -41.53
C LYS A 325 -8.16 -19.13 -42.17
N ASP A 326 -6.91 -18.90 -42.58
CA ASP A 326 -6.44 -17.72 -43.32
C ASP A 326 -6.66 -16.37 -42.59
N ALA A 327 -7.04 -16.41 -41.32
CA ALA A 327 -7.18 -15.24 -40.46
C ALA A 327 -5.84 -14.91 -39.77
N PRO A 328 -5.56 -13.63 -39.49
CA PRO A 328 -4.46 -13.27 -38.61
C PRO A 328 -4.71 -13.81 -37.19
N SER A 329 -3.65 -13.86 -36.37
CA SER A 329 -3.81 -14.17 -34.93
C SER A 329 -4.90 -13.28 -34.31
N LEU A 330 -5.68 -13.85 -33.38
CA LEU A 330 -6.72 -13.12 -32.64
C LEU A 330 -6.17 -11.87 -31.93
N ASP A 331 -4.88 -11.88 -31.56
CA ASP A 331 -4.17 -10.71 -31.02
C ASP A 331 -4.10 -9.53 -31.99
N ASN A 332 -4.05 -9.81 -33.28
CA ASN A 332 -3.97 -8.81 -34.35
C ASN A 332 -5.34 -8.34 -34.84
N ILE A 333 -6.43 -8.93 -34.33
CA ILE A 333 -7.78 -8.42 -34.58
C ILE A 333 -7.98 -7.12 -33.81
N VAL A 334 -8.53 -6.13 -34.50
CA VAL A 334 -8.86 -4.82 -33.93
C VAL A 334 -9.99 -5.00 -32.91
N LYS A 335 -9.68 -4.70 -31.65
CA LYS A 335 -10.60 -4.88 -30.51
C LYS A 335 -10.56 -3.67 -29.60
N ALA A 336 -11.69 -3.36 -28.98
CA ALA A 336 -11.80 -2.33 -27.96
C ALA A 336 -11.54 -2.94 -26.58
N HIS A 337 -10.56 -2.42 -25.85
CA HIS A 337 -10.26 -2.87 -24.49
C HIS A 337 -11.28 -2.28 -23.51
N TYR A 338 -12.03 -3.14 -22.83
CA TYR A 338 -13.13 -2.75 -21.94
C TYR A 338 -12.84 -3.20 -20.50
N GLU A 339 -12.52 -2.25 -19.64
CA GLU A 339 -12.39 -2.51 -18.21
C GLU A 339 -13.76 -2.57 -17.51
N ILE A 340 -13.94 -3.52 -16.60
CA ILE A 340 -15.20 -3.65 -15.85
C ILE A 340 -15.21 -2.70 -14.66
N PHE A 341 -16.07 -1.69 -14.76
CA PHE A 341 -16.23 -0.65 -13.74
C PHE A 341 -17.28 -1.02 -12.71
N ARG A 342 -17.01 -0.66 -11.45
CA ARG A 342 -17.88 -0.89 -10.30
C ARG A 342 -17.85 0.32 -9.39
N THR A 343 -18.94 0.55 -8.68
CA THR A 343 -18.94 1.40 -7.50
C THR A 343 -18.68 0.54 -6.26
N LYS A 344 -18.69 1.12 -5.06
CA LYS A 344 -18.53 0.36 -3.83
C LYS A 344 -19.59 -0.74 -3.71
N HIS A 345 -20.86 -0.44 -4.02
CA HIS A 345 -21.99 -1.34 -3.78
C HIS A 345 -22.66 -1.91 -5.02
N ARG A 346 -22.50 -1.30 -6.20
CA ARG A 346 -23.16 -1.73 -7.45
C ARG A 346 -22.19 -1.89 -8.60
N ALA A 347 -22.45 -2.87 -9.47
CA ALA A 347 -21.83 -2.95 -10.77
C ALA A 347 -22.35 -1.84 -11.69
N VAL A 348 -21.46 -1.26 -12.50
CA VAL A 348 -21.87 -0.34 -13.55
C VAL A 348 -22.32 -1.13 -14.77
N PHE A 349 -23.47 -0.76 -15.33
CA PHE A 349 -24.10 -1.51 -16.42
C PHE A 349 -23.28 -1.47 -17.72
N ILE A 350 -23.17 -2.62 -18.39
CA ILE A 350 -22.42 -2.82 -19.63
C ILE A 350 -23.41 -3.02 -20.78
N PRO A 351 -23.41 -2.19 -21.83
CA PRO A 351 -24.24 -2.42 -23.00
C PRO A 351 -23.80 -3.68 -23.76
N TYR A 352 -24.73 -4.48 -24.31
CA TYR A 352 -24.34 -5.69 -25.08
C TYR A 352 -25.17 -5.98 -26.34
N CYS A 353 -26.40 -5.45 -26.45
CA CYS A 353 -27.22 -5.63 -27.64
C CYS A 353 -28.31 -4.55 -27.70
N GLY A 354 -28.12 -3.54 -28.55
CA GLY A 354 -29.06 -2.44 -28.70
C GLY A 354 -29.21 -1.63 -27.41
N ASN A 355 -30.42 -1.61 -26.83
CA ASN A 355 -30.73 -0.88 -25.59
C ASN A 355 -30.63 -1.73 -24.32
N LYS A 356 -30.08 -2.95 -24.40
CA LYS A 356 -29.94 -3.86 -23.27
C LYS A 356 -28.58 -3.77 -22.61
N HIS A 357 -28.58 -4.05 -21.31
CA HIS A 357 -27.40 -4.00 -20.45
C HIS A 357 -27.22 -5.30 -19.67
N CYS A 358 -25.98 -5.61 -19.35
CA CYS A 358 -25.59 -6.73 -18.51
C CYS A 358 -24.62 -6.28 -17.41
N ILE A 359 -24.43 -7.15 -16.43
CA ILE A 359 -23.37 -7.09 -15.41
C ILE A 359 -22.78 -8.49 -15.24
N LEU A 360 -21.61 -8.60 -14.60
CA LEU A 360 -21.06 -9.92 -14.30
C LEU A 360 -21.97 -10.70 -13.33
N ALA A 361 -22.10 -12.00 -13.55
CA ALA A 361 -22.81 -12.90 -12.65
C ALA A 361 -22.20 -12.88 -11.24
N SER A 362 -20.87 -12.80 -11.15
CA SER A 362 -20.17 -12.68 -9.86
C SER A 362 -20.48 -11.37 -9.13
N ASP A 363 -20.59 -10.26 -9.86
CA ASP A 363 -20.99 -8.98 -9.27
C ASP A 363 -22.45 -9.03 -8.80
N ALA A 364 -23.36 -9.61 -9.58
CA ALA A 364 -24.77 -9.72 -9.19
C ALA A 364 -24.97 -10.65 -7.98
N LEU A 365 -24.22 -11.76 -7.88
CA LEU A 365 -24.24 -12.64 -6.71
C LEU A 365 -23.72 -11.91 -5.46
N LEU A 366 -22.65 -11.13 -5.62
CA LEU A 366 -22.07 -10.35 -4.53
C LEU A 366 -23.06 -9.28 -4.04
N GLU A 367 -23.74 -8.58 -4.95
CA GLU A 367 -24.80 -7.62 -4.60
C GLU A 367 -25.97 -8.27 -3.85
N LEU A 368 -26.38 -9.48 -4.26
CA LEU A 368 -27.35 -10.29 -3.53
C LEU A 368 -26.84 -10.61 -2.11
N MET A 369 -25.62 -11.13 -1.97
CA MET A 369 -25.03 -11.46 -0.67
C MET A 369 -24.96 -10.23 0.25
N ARG A 370 -24.48 -9.08 -0.26
CA ARG A 370 -24.45 -7.80 0.49
C ARG A 370 -25.83 -7.37 0.98
N THR A 371 -26.83 -7.46 0.10
CA THR A 371 -28.22 -7.15 0.42
C THR A 371 -28.71 -7.99 1.60
N TRP A 372 -28.51 -9.30 1.53
CA TRP A 372 -29.01 -10.19 2.58
C TRP A 372 -28.17 -10.14 3.86
N PHE A 373 -26.84 -10.03 3.76
CA PHE A 373 -25.93 -10.09 4.90
C PHE A 373 -25.89 -8.78 5.69
N THR A 374 -25.79 -7.65 4.99
CA THR A 374 -25.51 -6.35 5.60
C THR A 374 -26.75 -5.46 5.66
N VAL A 375 -27.52 -5.37 4.57
CA VAL A 375 -28.74 -4.53 4.55
C VAL A 375 -29.85 -5.18 5.37
N LYS A 376 -30.20 -6.43 5.07
CA LYS A 376 -31.25 -7.21 5.78
C LYS A 376 -30.75 -7.80 7.10
N GLY A 377 -29.44 -8.02 7.25
CA GLY A 377 -28.85 -8.51 8.49
C GLY A 377 -29.16 -9.98 8.79
N ILE A 378 -29.42 -10.82 7.78
CA ILE A 378 -29.91 -12.20 7.99
C ILE A 378 -29.01 -13.05 8.90
N LEU A 379 -27.68 -12.83 8.84
CA LEU A 379 -26.71 -13.57 9.64
C LEU A 379 -26.77 -13.26 11.15
N GLN A 380 -27.49 -12.20 11.55
CA GLN A 380 -27.83 -11.95 12.96
C GLN A 380 -28.83 -12.96 13.54
N LYS A 381 -29.50 -13.75 12.68
CA LYS A 381 -30.61 -14.64 13.06
C LYS A 381 -30.43 -16.09 12.62
N VAL A 382 -29.59 -16.35 11.61
CA VAL A 382 -29.31 -17.72 11.15
C VAL A 382 -28.39 -18.42 12.13
N THR A 383 -28.98 -19.10 13.12
CA THR A 383 -28.26 -20.03 14.01
C THR A 383 -27.89 -21.31 13.26
N ASP A 384 -27.10 -22.20 13.89
CA ASP A 384 -26.69 -23.47 13.27
C ASP A 384 -27.88 -24.31 12.76
N GLN A 385 -29.00 -24.31 13.48
CA GLN A 385 -30.23 -25.04 13.07
C GLN A 385 -30.85 -24.49 11.78
N TYR A 386 -30.70 -23.18 11.51
CA TYR A 386 -31.25 -22.51 10.33
C TYR A 386 -30.22 -22.41 9.20
N ARG A 387 -28.96 -22.75 9.44
CA ARG A 387 -27.88 -22.61 8.45
C ARG A 387 -28.12 -23.47 7.22
N GLN A 388 -28.55 -24.73 7.40
CA GLN A 388 -28.85 -25.62 6.27
C GLN A 388 -30.02 -25.12 5.45
N LEU A 389 -31.09 -24.64 6.11
CA LEU A 389 -32.23 -24.03 5.42
C LEU A 389 -31.81 -22.77 4.66
N PHE A 390 -30.96 -21.93 5.25
CA PHE A 390 -30.42 -20.75 4.58
C PHE A 390 -29.61 -21.13 3.34
N ILE A 391 -28.68 -22.10 3.44
CA ILE A 391 -27.89 -22.58 2.30
C ILE A 391 -28.80 -23.16 1.22
N GLN A 392 -29.80 -23.95 1.61
CA GLN A 392 -30.77 -24.54 0.68
C GLN A 392 -31.56 -23.46 -0.07
N CYS A 393 -32.11 -22.48 0.64
CA CYS A 393 -32.88 -21.39 0.03
C CYS A 393 -32.02 -20.43 -0.78
N PHE A 394 -30.85 -20.06 -0.27
CA PHE A 394 -30.03 -19.01 -0.88
C PHE A 394 -29.16 -19.52 -2.02
N PHE A 395 -28.57 -20.72 -1.91
CA PHE A 395 -27.63 -21.22 -2.91
C PHE A 395 -28.23 -22.33 -3.76
N ASN A 396 -28.84 -23.36 -3.17
CA ASN A 396 -29.32 -24.49 -3.96
C ASN A 396 -30.48 -24.07 -4.86
N LYS A 397 -31.50 -23.41 -4.31
CA LYS A 397 -32.60 -22.91 -5.13
C LYS A 397 -32.14 -21.82 -6.12
N LEU A 398 -31.18 -20.98 -5.73
CA LEU A 398 -30.64 -19.94 -6.62
C LEU A 398 -29.87 -20.55 -7.79
N TYR A 399 -29.13 -21.63 -7.55
CA TYR A 399 -28.47 -22.41 -8.59
C TYR A 399 -29.49 -23.02 -9.56
N ASP A 400 -30.55 -23.63 -9.03
CA ASP A 400 -31.63 -24.19 -9.86
C ASP A 400 -32.32 -23.10 -10.69
N PHE A 401 -32.50 -21.91 -10.11
CA PHE A 401 -33.14 -20.78 -10.78
C PHE A 401 -32.22 -20.10 -11.80
N GLU A 402 -30.94 -19.94 -11.48
CA GLU A 402 -29.92 -19.29 -12.31
C GLU A 402 -28.57 -20.01 -12.18
N PRO A 403 -28.31 -21.03 -13.04
CA PRO A 403 -27.09 -21.83 -12.99
C PRO A 403 -25.80 -21.02 -13.22
N LYS A 404 -25.89 -19.84 -13.86
CA LYS A 404 -24.74 -18.98 -14.16
C LYS A 404 -24.00 -18.48 -12.91
N PHE A 405 -24.65 -18.47 -11.74
CA PHE A 405 -23.99 -18.08 -10.48
C PHE A 405 -22.95 -19.08 -9.97
N PHE A 406 -22.85 -20.26 -10.59
CA PHE A 406 -21.97 -21.33 -10.14
C PHE A 406 -21.22 -22.00 -11.29
N SER A 407 -21.15 -21.34 -12.45
CA SER A 407 -20.24 -21.71 -13.52
C SER A 407 -18.81 -21.40 -13.08
N MET A 408 -17.99 -22.41 -12.82
CA MET A 408 -16.64 -22.23 -12.25
C MET A 408 -15.58 -21.86 -13.29
N ASP A 409 -15.81 -22.25 -14.54
CA ASP A 409 -14.74 -22.32 -15.54
C ASP A 409 -14.51 -21.00 -16.30
N ARG A 410 -15.42 -20.03 -16.15
CA ARG A 410 -15.40 -18.78 -16.94
C ARG A 410 -16.27 -17.70 -16.33
N GLN A 411 -15.88 -16.45 -16.55
CA GLN A 411 -16.68 -15.27 -16.20
C GLN A 411 -17.93 -15.21 -17.05
N GLN A 412 -19.10 -14.99 -16.46
CA GLN A 412 -20.36 -14.90 -17.20
C GLN A 412 -21.07 -13.57 -16.98
N PHE A 413 -21.83 -13.15 -17.99
CA PHE A 413 -22.72 -12.00 -17.89
C PHE A 413 -24.18 -12.41 -17.64
N LEU A 414 -24.88 -11.56 -16.89
CA LEU A 414 -26.33 -11.60 -16.68
C LEU A 414 -26.97 -10.31 -17.17
N ASP A 415 -28.11 -10.44 -17.86
CA ASP A 415 -28.92 -9.29 -18.25
C ASP A 415 -29.46 -8.59 -17.01
N VAL A 416 -29.42 -7.26 -16.97
CA VAL A 416 -29.86 -6.49 -15.81
C VAL A 416 -31.32 -6.77 -15.44
N ASN A 417 -32.22 -6.95 -16.42
CA ASN A 417 -33.62 -7.28 -16.13
C ASN A 417 -33.76 -8.70 -15.56
N ARG A 418 -32.85 -9.61 -15.94
CA ARG A 418 -32.77 -10.95 -15.33
C ARG A 418 -32.30 -10.85 -13.88
N VAL A 419 -31.32 -9.99 -13.57
CA VAL A 419 -30.89 -9.70 -12.19
C VAL A 419 -32.03 -9.12 -11.35
N GLU A 420 -32.81 -8.18 -11.88
CA GLU A 420 -34.01 -7.64 -11.21
C GLU A 420 -35.06 -8.74 -10.93
N SER A 421 -35.23 -9.69 -11.86
CA SER A 421 -36.11 -10.84 -11.68
C SER A 421 -35.60 -11.80 -10.60
N ILE A 422 -34.28 -12.05 -10.56
CA ILE A 422 -33.63 -12.87 -9.53
C ILE A 422 -33.78 -12.21 -8.16
N ASN A 423 -33.54 -10.90 -8.05
CA ASN A 423 -33.71 -10.15 -6.81
C ASN A 423 -35.15 -10.28 -6.29
N THR A 424 -36.14 -10.08 -7.17
CA THR A 424 -37.56 -10.21 -6.83
C THR A 424 -37.90 -11.62 -6.34
N TRP A 425 -37.46 -12.64 -7.08
CA TRP A 425 -37.68 -14.03 -6.71
C TRP A 425 -37.01 -14.39 -5.36
N MET A 426 -35.76 -13.98 -5.17
CA MET A 426 -35.02 -14.18 -3.92
C MET A 426 -35.71 -13.50 -2.75
N GLU A 427 -36.24 -12.28 -2.93
CA GLU A 427 -37.03 -11.62 -1.90
C GLU A 427 -38.28 -12.41 -1.53
N THR A 428 -39.01 -12.96 -2.50
CA THR A 428 -40.18 -13.79 -2.22
C THR A 428 -39.79 -15.05 -1.44
N GLU A 429 -38.79 -15.79 -1.92
CA GLU A 429 -38.33 -17.04 -1.29
C GLU A 429 -37.81 -16.80 0.13
N MET A 430 -36.92 -15.84 0.30
CA MET A 430 -36.27 -15.57 1.58
C MET A 430 -37.24 -14.94 2.58
N ASN A 431 -38.13 -14.03 2.17
CA ASN A 431 -39.12 -13.47 3.09
C ASN A 431 -40.17 -14.51 3.50
N GLY A 432 -40.50 -15.47 2.64
CA GLY A 432 -41.39 -16.58 2.99
C GLY A 432 -40.86 -17.44 4.14
N GLN A 433 -39.54 -17.68 4.17
CA GLN A 433 -38.89 -18.53 5.19
C GLN A 433 -38.37 -17.75 6.40
N PHE A 434 -37.79 -16.57 6.17
CA PHE A 434 -37.05 -15.80 7.19
C PHE A 434 -37.69 -14.46 7.54
N GLY A 435 -38.79 -14.07 6.89
CA GLY A 435 -39.45 -12.76 7.08
C GLY A 435 -39.70 -12.38 8.54
N PRO A 436 -40.29 -13.26 9.38
CA PRO A 436 -40.49 -12.97 10.80
C PRO A 436 -39.17 -12.71 11.56
N LEU A 437 -38.10 -13.46 11.24
CA LEU A 437 -36.79 -13.31 11.88
C LEU A 437 -36.15 -11.97 11.52
N LEU A 438 -36.24 -11.57 10.25
CA LEU A 438 -35.66 -10.34 9.71
C LEU A 438 -36.21 -9.07 10.39
N ARG A 439 -37.48 -9.07 10.79
CA ARG A 439 -38.10 -7.94 11.51
C ARG A 439 -37.45 -7.64 12.87
N SER A 440 -36.74 -8.62 13.43
CA SER A 440 -36.08 -8.51 14.74
C SER A 440 -34.57 -8.25 14.64
N CYS A 441 -34.02 -8.08 13.43
CA CYS A 441 -32.61 -7.73 13.23
C CYS A 441 -32.31 -6.36 13.83
N LYS A 442 -31.18 -6.26 14.54
CA LYS A 442 -30.75 -5.01 15.17
C LYS A 442 -29.96 -4.17 14.18
N HIS A 443 -30.17 -2.86 14.23
CA HIS A 443 -29.34 -1.90 13.52
C HIS A 443 -28.05 -1.63 14.32
N ILE A 444 -26.95 -1.36 13.62
CA ILE A 444 -25.73 -0.86 14.27
C ILE A 444 -26.00 0.60 14.65
N THR A 445 -25.92 0.90 15.94
CA THR A 445 -26.13 2.26 16.47
C THR A 445 -24.88 3.11 16.30
N SER A 446 -25.05 4.42 16.24
CA SER A 446 -23.94 5.39 16.14
C SER A 446 -22.88 5.19 17.23
N PHE A 447 -21.62 5.47 16.90
CA PHE A 447 -20.53 5.51 17.87
C PHE A 447 -20.35 6.92 18.43
N ARG A 448 -19.94 7.02 19.70
CA ARG A 448 -19.52 8.29 20.30
C ARG A 448 -18.01 8.33 20.35
N GLY A 449 -17.38 9.21 19.57
CA GLY A 449 -15.93 9.41 19.59
C GLY A 449 -15.17 8.58 18.56
N HIS A 450 -13.92 8.25 18.88
CA HIS A 450 -13.04 7.42 18.05
C HIS A 450 -13.51 5.95 18.11
N ILE A 451 -13.49 5.25 16.96
CA ILE A 451 -13.93 3.85 16.86
C ILE A 451 -12.69 2.97 16.90
N ASP A 452 -12.48 2.30 18.03
CA ASP A 452 -11.39 1.36 18.18
C ASP A 452 -11.78 -0.07 17.73
N PHE A 453 -10.87 -1.03 17.91
CA PHE A 453 -11.13 -2.42 17.55
C PHE A 453 -12.18 -3.06 18.46
N ASP A 454 -12.15 -2.75 19.76
CA ASP A 454 -13.02 -3.35 20.77
C ASP A 454 -14.47 -2.89 20.57
N ASP A 455 -14.68 -1.64 20.16
CA ASP A 455 -15.95 -1.11 19.71
C ASP A 455 -16.57 -1.96 18.59
N VAL A 456 -15.78 -2.29 17.57
CA VAL A 456 -16.24 -3.13 16.45
C VAL A 456 -16.57 -4.55 16.92
N VAL A 457 -15.75 -5.14 17.78
CA VAL A 457 -15.98 -6.47 18.36
C VAL A 457 -17.24 -6.49 19.22
N GLU A 458 -17.44 -5.47 20.04
CA GLU A 458 -18.58 -5.38 20.94
C GLU A 458 -19.90 -5.23 20.15
N ARG A 459 -19.91 -4.41 19.10
CA ARG A 459 -21.07 -4.32 18.20
C ARG A 459 -21.34 -5.65 17.48
N LEU A 460 -20.29 -6.40 17.11
CA LEU A 460 -20.40 -7.72 16.48
C LEU A 460 -21.04 -8.75 17.44
N LYS A 461 -20.80 -8.61 18.75
CA LYS A 461 -21.48 -9.38 19.80
C LYS A 461 -22.93 -8.94 19.97
N GLN A 462 -23.19 -7.63 20.06
CA GLN A 462 -24.54 -7.07 20.29
C GLN A 462 -25.54 -7.42 19.18
N THR A 463 -25.05 -7.54 17.94
CA THR A 463 -25.81 -7.98 16.76
C THR A 463 -25.98 -9.50 16.68
N ASN A 464 -25.47 -10.27 17.65
CA ASN A 464 -25.45 -11.74 17.70
C ASN A 464 -24.71 -12.41 16.52
N ILE A 465 -23.98 -11.64 15.71
CA ILE A 465 -23.25 -12.17 14.55
C ILE A 465 -22.13 -13.11 15.01
N LEU A 466 -21.36 -12.70 16.02
CA LEU A 466 -20.28 -13.54 16.56
C LEU A 466 -20.78 -14.82 17.23
N PHE A 467 -21.99 -14.81 17.77
CA PHE A 467 -22.59 -15.99 18.37
C PHE A 467 -23.05 -16.97 17.29
N ASN A 468 -23.73 -16.49 16.25
CA ASN A 468 -24.26 -17.33 15.17
C ASN A 468 -23.22 -17.76 14.14
N PHE A 469 -22.16 -16.95 13.96
CA PHE A 469 -21.06 -17.19 13.03
C PHE A 469 -19.71 -16.94 13.72
N PRO A 470 -19.29 -17.81 14.67
CA PRO A 470 -18.05 -17.62 15.43
C PRO A 470 -16.78 -17.52 14.57
N ILE A 471 -16.80 -18.13 13.37
CA ILE A 471 -15.68 -18.08 12.41
C ILE A 471 -15.29 -16.65 12.01
N ILE A 472 -16.18 -15.66 12.18
CA ILE A 472 -15.90 -14.23 11.95
C ILE A 472 -14.73 -13.72 12.81
N GLN A 473 -14.52 -14.29 13.99
CA GLN A 473 -13.38 -13.97 14.86
C GLN A 473 -12.02 -14.18 14.18
N ASN A 474 -11.95 -15.02 13.14
CA ASN A 474 -10.70 -15.25 12.44
C ASN A 474 -10.33 -14.11 11.49
N PHE A 475 -11.29 -13.24 11.15
CA PHE A 475 -11.12 -12.21 10.11
C PHE A 475 -11.14 -10.79 10.67
N HIS A 476 -11.89 -10.54 11.75
CA HIS A 476 -12.19 -9.19 12.23
C HIS A 476 -10.97 -8.28 12.48
N LYS A 477 -9.86 -8.81 13.02
CA LYS A 477 -8.63 -8.03 13.28
C LYS A 477 -7.90 -7.62 12.01
N ILE A 478 -7.81 -8.54 11.03
CA ILE A 478 -7.16 -8.28 9.74
C ILE A 478 -8.01 -7.30 8.92
N VAL A 479 -9.33 -7.48 8.91
CA VAL A 479 -10.24 -6.56 8.21
C VAL A 479 -10.20 -5.17 8.86
N TYR A 480 -10.27 -5.09 10.19
CA TYR A 480 -10.19 -3.81 10.92
C TYR A 480 -8.90 -3.05 10.58
N SER A 481 -7.74 -3.71 10.67
CA SER A 481 -6.44 -3.06 10.37
C SER A 481 -6.37 -2.51 8.95
N LYS A 482 -6.87 -3.24 7.95
CA LYS A 482 -6.94 -2.75 6.55
C LYS A 482 -7.81 -1.49 6.41
N TYR A 483 -8.95 -1.44 7.09
CA TYR A 483 -9.80 -0.25 7.08
C TYR A 483 -9.19 0.91 7.85
N LEU A 484 -8.52 0.65 8.98
CA LEU A 484 -7.84 1.66 9.77
C LEU A 484 -6.70 2.32 8.96
N GLU A 485 -5.91 1.53 8.25
CA GLU A 485 -4.87 2.00 7.33
C GLU A 485 -5.47 2.84 6.19
N ARG A 486 -6.50 2.33 5.52
CA ARG A 486 -7.19 3.04 4.42
C ARG A 486 -7.78 4.38 4.87
N SER A 487 -8.36 4.43 6.06
CA SER A 487 -8.98 5.63 6.62
C SER A 487 -8.01 6.53 7.39
N LYS A 488 -6.69 6.30 7.25
CA LYS A 488 -5.64 7.11 7.91
C LYS A 488 -5.86 7.27 9.42
N GLY A 489 -6.30 6.18 10.08
CA GLY A 489 -6.49 6.13 11.52
C GLY A 489 -7.85 6.64 12.03
N LYS A 490 -8.77 7.12 11.18
CA LYS A 490 -10.10 7.58 11.64
C LYS A 490 -11.23 6.87 10.92
N LEU A 491 -11.83 5.88 11.59
CA LEU A 491 -12.96 5.13 11.05
C LEU A 491 -14.27 5.91 11.17
N THR A 492 -15.10 5.77 10.14
CA THR A 492 -16.49 6.26 10.08
C THR A 492 -17.48 5.11 10.28
N LEU A 493 -18.77 5.41 10.51
CA LEU A 493 -19.81 4.36 10.54
C LEU A 493 -19.88 3.57 9.22
N CYS A 494 -19.61 4.22 8.09
CA CYS A 494 -19.50 3.56 6.79
C CYS A 494 -18.36 2.55 6.71
N ASP A 495 -17.19 2.89 7.28
CA ASP A 495 -16.05 1.98 7.37
C ASP A 495 -16.40 0.79 8.28
N VAL A 496 -17.12 1.03 9.38
CA VAL A 496 -17.62 -0.03 10.25
C VAL A 496 -18.53 -0.98 9.47
N TYR A 497 -19.56 -0.50 8.77
CA TYR A 497 -20.40 -1.37 7.92
C TYR A 497 -19.58 -2.14 6.87
N GLY A 498 -18.53 -1.52 6.30
CA GLY A 498 -17.59 -2.20 5.42
C GLY A 498 -16.80 -3.34 6.09
N ILE A 499 -16.37 -3.14 7.34
CA ILE A 499 -15.73 -4.18 8.15
C ILE A 499 -16.72 -5.34 8.41
N TYR A 500 -17.97 -5.03 8.78
CA TYR A 500 -19.01 -6.04 8.98
C TYR A 500 -19.26 -6.87 7.73
N GLU A 501 -19.52 -6.20 6.61
CA GLU A 501 -19.77 -6.83 5.32
C GLU A 501 -18.62 -7.77 4.95
N GLN A 502 -17.37 -7.28 5.00
CA GLN A 502 -16.21 -8.10 4.64
C GLN A 502 -16.00 -9.28 5.61
N CYS A 503 -16.17 -9.08 6.92
CA CYS A 503 -16.07 -10.17 7.88
C CYS A 503 -17.12 -11.26 7.63
N GLN A 504 -18.36 -10.85 7.39
CA GLN A 504 -19.47 -11.76 7.08
C GLN A 504 -19.23 -12.51 5.77
N LEU A 505 -18.82 -11.82 4.71
CA LEU A 505 -18.50 -12.42 3.41
C LEU A 505 -17.34 -13.41 3.53
N LEU A 506 -16.22 -13.04 4.15
CA LEU A 506 -15.05 -13.91 4.32
C LEU A 506 -15.39 -15.15 5.15
N ALA A 507 -16.12 -14.97 6.25
CA ALA A 507 -16.61 -16.07 7.07
C ALA A 507 -17.47 -17.04 6.27
N PHE A 508 -18.38 -16.51 5.46
CA PHE A 508 -19.29 -17.32 4.68
C PHE A 508 -18.58 -18.04 3.52
N ILE A 509 -17.72 -17.33 2.79
CA ILE A 509 -16.89 -17.90 1.70
C ILE A 509 -15.94 -18.98 2.25
N ALA A 510 -15.36 -18.78 3.44
CA ALA A 510 -14.54 -19.79 4.09
C ALA A 510 -15.33 -21.08 4.41
N THR A 511 -16.64 -21.01 4.62
CA THR A 511 -17.46 -22.22 4.82
C THR A 511 -17.88 -22.91 3.53
N MET A 512 -17.67 -22.29 2.36
CA MET A 512 -18.10 -22.80 1.06
C MET A 512 -16.97 -22.71 0.01
N PRO A 513 -16.11 -23.75 -0.08
CA PRO A 513 -14.96 -23.74 -1.01
C PRO A 513 -15.34 -23.53 -2.48
N THR A 514 -16.49 -24.02 -2.90
CA THR A 514 -17.02 -23.78 -4.25
C THR A 514 -17.28 -22.30 -4.51
N LEU A 515 -17.87 -21.60 -3.55
CA LEU A 515 -18.09 -20.16 -3.65
C LEU A 515 -16.77 -19.38 -3.67
N ARG A 516 -15.76 -19.82 -2.89
CA ARG A 516 -14.41 -19.25 -2.95
C ARG A 516 -13.83 -19.36 -4.36
N HIS A 517 -13.83 -20.56 -4.92
CA HIS A 517 -13.26 -20.80 -6.25
C HIS A 517 -14.06 -20.07 -7.35
N PHE A 518 -15.38 -19.94 -7.21
CA PHE A 518 -16.19 -19.09 -8.08
C PHE A 518 -15.72 -17.64 -8.05
N PHE A 519 -15.59 -17.00 -6.88
CA PHE A 519 -15.12 -15.61 -6.83
C PHE A 519 -13.67 -15.44 -7.34
N VAL A 520 -12.78 -16.38 -7.05
CA VAL A 520 -11.38 -16.33 -7.52
C VAL A 520 -11.32 -16.45 -9.05
N SER A 521 -11.98 -17.43 -9.66
CA SER A 521 -12.06 -17.59 -11.13
C SER A 521 -12.72 -16.40 -11.82
N HIS A 522 -13.54 -15.64 -11.08
CA HIS A 522 -14.24 -14.45 -11.56
C HIS A 522 -13.53 -13.13 -11.21
N GLY A 523 -12.24 -13.16 -10.89
CA GLY A 523 -11.42 -11.94 -10.71
C GLY A 523 -11.73 -11.13 -9.45
N HIS A 524 -12.38 -11.73 -8.44
CA HIS A 524 -12.71 -11.05 -7.18
C HIS A 524 -11.65 -11.23 -6.08
N ALA A 525 -10.56 -11.95 -6.35
CA ALA A 525 -9.52 -12.27 -5.38
C ALA A 525 -8.84 -11.04 -4.75
N LYS A 526 -8.69 -9.93 -5.52
CA LYS A 526 -8.12 -8.67 -5.02
C LYS A 526 -9.14 -7.78 -4.30
N MET A 527 -10.40 -7.80 -4.72
CA MET A 527 -11.45 -6.95 -4.12
C MET A 527 -11.85 -7.45 -2.73
N TYR A 528 -11.92 -8.78 -2.61
CA TYR A 528 -12.13 -9.47 -1.36
C TYR A 528 -10.86 -10.24 -1.13
N PRO A 529 -9.98 -9.81 -0.21
CA PRO A 529 -8.68 -10.44 -0.03
C PRO A 529 -8.90 -11.89 0.41
N THR A 530 -9.06 -12.79 -0.56
CA THR A 530 -9.30 -14.20 -0.32
C THR A 530 -8.05 -14.83 0.28
N ASP A 531 -6.90 -14.17 0.17
CA ASP A 531 -5.68 -14.45 0.93
C ASP A 531 -5.95 -14.39 2.44
N CYS A 532 -6.84 -13.48 2.91
CA CYS A 532 -7.27 -13.46 4.32
C CYS A 532 -7.97 -14.76 4.73
N ILE A 533 -8.56 -15.50 3.78
CA ILE A 533 -9.15 -16.82 4.02
C ILE A 533 -8.04 -17.83 4.30
N GLU A 534 -6.94 -17.81 3.54
CA GLU A 534 -5.77 -18.67 3.82
C GLU A 534 -5.14 -18.34 5.16
N TYR A 535 -4.99 -17.05 5.49
CA TYR A 535 -4.56 -16.62 6.83
C TYR A 535 -5.53 -17.08 7.93
N GLY A 536 -6.85 -16.97 7.69
CA GLY A 536 -7.88 -17.44 8.61
C GLY A 536 -7.87 -18.97 8.81
N TYR A 537 -7.60 -19.74 7.75
CA TYR A 537 -7.43 -21.19 7.81
C TYR A 537 -6.15 -21.60 8.52
N LEU A 538 -5.02 -20.94 8.23
CA LEU A 538 -3.76 -21.16 8.96
C LEU A 538 -3.93 -20.85 10.45
N PHE A 539 -4.71 -19.82 10.79
CA PHE A 539 -5.07 -19.51 12.16
C PHE A 539 -6.00 -20.57 12.78
N LEU A 540 -6.98 -21.10 12.03
CA LEU A 540 -7.86 -22.20 12.45
C LEU A 540 -7.10 -23.49 12.69
N GLU A 541 -6.23 -23.90 11.78
CA GLU A 541 -5.40 -25.09 11.95
C GLU A 541 -4.46 -24.94 13.14
N SER A 542 -3.88 -23.75 13.33
CA SER A 542 -3.02 -23.45 14.48
C SER A 542 -3.83 -23.48 15.79
N ARG A 543 -5.06 -22.94 15.80
CA ARG A 543 -5.96 -22.95 16.96
C ARG A 543 -6.55 -24.32 17.25
N GLN A 544 -6.85 -25.13 16.25
CA GLN A 544 -7.29 -26.51 16.42
C GLN A 544 -6.14 -27.39 16.92
N LYS A 545 -4.93 -27.21 16.39
CA LYS A 545 -3.71 -27.86 16.93
C LYS A 545 -3.47 -27.42 18.37
N PHE A 546 -3.60 -26.12 18.67
CA PHE A 546 -3.46 -25.58 20.03
C PHE A 546 -4.53 -26.09 20.98
N ASN A 547 -5.81 -26.09 20.60
CA ASN A 547 -6.91 -26.62 21.43
C ASN A 547 -6.77 -28.12 21.64
N LYS A 548 -6.32 -28.88 20.64
CA LYS A 548 -6.06 -30.32 20.76
C LYS A 548 -4.87 -30.59 21.68
N LEU A 549 -3.81 -29.77 21.61
CA LEU A 549 -2.72 -29.76 22.58
C LEU A 549 -3.21 -29.38 23.99
N HIS A 550 -4.10 -28.40 24.09
CA HIS A 550 -4.65 -27.90 25.35
C HIS A 550 -5.63 -28.89 26.00
N GLU A 551 -6.37 -29.68 25.22
CA GLU A 551 -7.21 -30.78 25.72
C GLU A 551 -6.34 -31.94 26.25
N THR A 552 -5.24 -32.29 25.56
CA THR A 552 -4.25 -33.24 26.11
C THR A 552 -3.51 -32.69 27.34
N ASP A 553 -3.30 -31.38 27.43
CA ASP A 553 -2.75 -30.73 28.63
C ASP A 553 -3.80 -30.54 29.73
N LYS A 554 -5.11 -30.60 29.44
CA LYS A 554 -6.18 -30.41 30.43
C LYS A 554 -6.26 -31.59 31.40
N GLU A 555 -6.05 -32.82 30.92
CA GLU A 555 -5.90 -34.00 31.79
C GLU A 555 -4.68 -33.85 32.72
N GLY A 556 -3.55 -33.35 32.21
CA GLY A 556 -2.38 -33.03 33.04
C GLY A 556 -2.60 -31.83 33.97
N TRP A 557 -3.44 -30.87 33.57
CA TRP A 557 -3.76 -29.67 34.34
C TRP A 557 -4.71 -29.96 35.49
N GLU A 558 -5.69 -30.84 35.31
CA GLU A 558 -6.58 -31.31 36.37
C GLU A 558 -5.81 -32.10 37.43
N GLU A 559 -4.83 -32.92 37.03
CA GLU A 559 -3.91 -33.60 37.95
C GLU A 559 -3.01 -32.61 38.70
N LYS A 560 -2.54 -31.55 38.01
CA LYS A 560 -1.73 -30.48 38.61
C LYS A 560 -2.56 -29.59 39.55
N GLN A 561 -3.83 -29.34 39.24
CA GLN A 561 -4.79 -28.64 40.10
C GLN A 561 -5.09 -29.46 41.35
N ALA A 562 -5.29 -30.77 41.22
CA ALA A 562 -5.44 -31.67 42.38
C ALA A 562 -4.19 -31.65 43.26
N ARG A 563 -3.00 -31.63 42.66
CA ARG A 563 -1.72 -31.55 43.37
C ARG A 563 -1.50 -30.18 44.03
N ILE A 564 -1.90 -29.08 43.37
CA ILE A 564 -1.87 -27.72 43.93
C ILE A 564 -2.89 -27.59 45.06
N ALA A 565 -4.07 -28.19 44.94
CA ALA A 565 -5.07 -28.21 46.01
C ALA A 565 -4.57 -28.99 47.23
N ASP A 566 -3.89 -30.13 47.04
CA ASP A 566 -3.25 -30.87 48.12
C ASP A 566 -2.08 -30.10 48.76
N ILE A 567 -1.25 -29.41 47.97
CA ILE A 567 -0.19 -28.53 48.48
C ILE A 567 -0.80 -27.37 49.27
N THR A 568 -1.86 -26.75 48.76
CA THR A 568 -2.55 -25.61 49.40
C THR A 568 -3.19 -26.05 50.71
N ARG A 569 -3.79 -27.25 50.74
CA ARG A 569 -4.30 -27.88 51.96
C ARG A 569 -3.17 -28.12 52.98
N LYS A 570 -2.04 -28.68 52.55
CA LYS A 570 -0.86 -28.89 53.41
C LYS A 570 -0.26 -27.58 53.93
N VAL A 571 -0.26 -26.53 53.11
CA VAL A 571 0.18 -25.18 53.50
C VAL A 571 -0.80 -24.54 54.47
N ALA A 572 -2.11 -24.73 54.28
CA ALA A 572 -3.13 -24.28 55.22
C ALA A 572 -3.05 -25.02 56.56
N GLU A 573 -2.80 -26.34 56.56
CA GLU A 573 -2.54 -27.14 57.76
C GLU A 573 -1.25 -26.71 58.47
N ALA A 574 -0.18 -26.39 57.72
CA ALA A 574 1.08 -25.86 58.25
C ALA A 574 0.92 -24.43 58.81
N ARG A 575 0.14 -23.57 58.14
CA ARG A 575 -0.21 -22.24 58.63
C ARG A 575 -1.10 -22.33 59.87
N ALA A 576 -2.07 -23.23 59.92
CA ALA A 576 -2.88 -23.45 61.12
C ALA A 576 -2.01 -23.93 62.30
N LYS A 577 -0.99 -24.76 62.06
CA LYS A 577 0.01 -25.13 63.07
C LYS A 577 0.89 -23.94 63.50
N GLN A 578 1.27 -23.05 62.59
CA GLN A 578 2.00 -21.82 62.92
C GLN A 578 1.14 -20.79 63.67
N THR A 579 -0.14 -20.66 63.32
CA THR A 579 -1.10 -19.81 64.04
C THR A 579 -1.37 -20.35 65.44
N ALA A 580 -1.42 -21.69 65.61
CA ALA A 580 -1.47 -22.32 66.93
C ALA A 580 -0.18 -22.12 67.75
N GLN A 581 0.93 -21.73 67.11
CA GLN A 581 2.21 -21.40 67.76
C GLN A 581 2.37 -19.89 68.08
N GLY A 582 1.33 -19.07 67.87
CA GLY A 582 1.27 -17.73 68.45
C GLY A 582 2.12 -16.64 67.78
N LEU A 583 2.46 -16.78 66.49
CA LEU A 583 3.10 -15.71 65.72
C LEU A 583 2.03 -14.92 64.94
N GLY A 584 1.63 -13.77 65.50
CA GLY A 584 0.52 -12.95 65.01
C GLY A 584 0.85 -12.12 63.76
N LEU A 585 -0.07 -12.13 62.79
CA LEU A 585 -0.17 -11.10 61.75
C LEU A 585 -1.63 -10.57 61.68
N PRO A 586 -1.83 -9.26 61.45
CA PRO A 586 -3.15 -8.64 61.49
C PRO A 586 -3.93 -8.81 60.16
N PRO A 587 -5.28 -8.73 60.19
CA PRO A 587 -6.12 -8.95 59.01
C PRO A 587 -6.24 -7.68 58.13
N PRO A 588 -6.44 -7.81 56.82
CA PRO A 588 -6.67 -6.68 55.94
C PRO A 588 -8.12 -6.18 56.05
N GLY A 589 -8.29 -4.88 56.26
CA GLY A 589 -9.58 -4.18 56.26
C GLY A 589 -10.07 -3.83 54.85
N PRO A 590 -11.38 -3.65 54.65
CA PRO A 590 -11.98 -3.39 53.34
C PRO A 590 -11.91 -1.90 52.97
N GLN A 591 -11.48 -1.57 51.74
CA GLN A 591 -11.57 -0.20 51.22
C GLN A 591 -12.83 0.00 50.37
N LYS A 592 -13.56 1.06 50.73
CA LYS A 592 -14.74 1.60 50.05
C LYS A 592 -14.33 2.47 48.86
N ILE A 593 -15.09 2.33 47.78
CA ILE A 593 -15.08 3.16 46.57
C ILE A 593 -15.74 4.51 46.88
N ALA A 594 -15.12 5.61 46.48
CA ALA A 594 -15.75 6.93 46.42
C ALA A 594 -15.51 7.58 45.05
N SER A 595 -16.62 7.90 44.40
CA SER A 595 -16.78 8.65 43.15
C SER A 595 -16.51 10.14 43.33
N GLY A 596 -15.88 10.78 42.34
CA GLY A 596 -15.74 12.23 42.26
C GLY A 596 -15.54 12.72 40.83
N SER A 597 -16.58 13.34 40.29
CA SER A 597 -16.67 14.07 39.02
C SER A 597 -16.18 15.52 39.16
N ASP A 598 -15.48 16.06 38.16
CA ASP A 598 -15.89 17.22 37.32
C ASP A 598 -14.71 18.06 36.77
N LYS A 599 -14.79 18.29 35.44
CA LYS A 599 -14.42 19.48 34.63
C LYS A 599 -13.01 20.07 34.72
N MET A 600 -12.33 20.18 33.57
CA MET A 600 -12.21 21.46 32.83
C MET A 600 -11.51 21.25 31.46
N SER A 601 -12.03 22.00 30.50
CA SER A 601 -11.50 22.22 29.15
C SER A 601 -10.32 23.18 29.18
N ASP A 602 -9.23 22.87 28.47
CA ASP A 602 -8.30 23.87 27.93
C ASP A 602 -7.60 23.32 26.69
N ALA A 603 -8.20 23.58 25.53
CA ALA A 603 -7.65 23.32 24.21
C ALA A 603 -7.14 24.64 23.62
N ALA A 604 -5.90 25.03 23.95
CA ALA A 604 -5.07 25.94 23.18
C ALA A 604 -3.70 26.14 23.87
N ARG A 605 -2.74 25.23 23.64
CA ARG A 605 -1.27 25.43 23.71
C ARG A 605 -0.56 24.08 23.72
N PHE A 606 -0.20 23.55 22.55
CA PHE A 606 0.97 22.66 22.41
C PHE A 606 1.47 22.74 20.96
N ASN A 607 2.39 23.67 20.71
CA ASN A 607 3.40 23.48 19.67
C ASN A 607 4.31 22.36 20.16
N SER A 608 4.48 21.31 19.35
CA SER A 608 5.31 20.14 19.66
C SER A 608 6.76 20.51 20.02
N PRO A 609 7.28 20.12 21.20
CA PRO A 609 8.70 20.08 21.47
C PRO A 609 9.11 18.64 21.79
N GLY A 610 9.73 17.97 20.83
CA GLY A 610 10.41 16.70 21.03
C GLY A 610 11.76 16.75 20.31
N TYR A 611 12.72 17.46 20.91
CA TYR A 611 14.09 17.47 20.42
C TYR A 611 14.74 16.10 20.65
N ILE A 612 15.16 15.47 19.55
CA ILE A 612 16.36 14.65 19.55
C ILE A 612 17.51 15.67 19.62
N THR A 613 18.25 15.72 20.71
CA THR A 613 19.45 16.57 20.76
C THR A 613 20.45 16.06 19.71
N ASN A 614 21.18 16.97 19.06
CA ASN A 614 22.16 16.65 18.01
C ASN A 614 23.16 15.57 18.49
N GLU A 615 23.41 15.48 19.80
CA GLU A 615 24.26 14.52 20.50
C GLU A 615 23.95 13.04 20.23
N ASN A 616 22.67 12.66 20.10
CA ASN A 616 22.27 11.26 20.01
C ASN A 616 22.25 10.70 18.57
N ILE A 617 22.34 11.56 17.55
CA ILE A 617 22.41 11.14 16.14
C ILE A 617 23.87 11.13 15.62
N PHE A 618 24.81 11.77 16.34
CA PHE A 618 26.15 12.05 15.83
C PHE A 618 26.94 10.85 15.29
N PRO A 619 27.01 9.69 15.97
CA PRO A 619 27.82 8.59 15.45
C PRO A 619 27.18 7.95 14.22
N ILE A 620 25.85 7.96 14.13
CA ILE A 620 25.10 7.47 12.96
C ILE A 620 25.29 8.42 11.79
N LEU A 621 25.13 9.73 11.98
CA LEU A 621 25.37 10.70 10.90
C LEU A 621 26.81 10.64 10.42
N LYS A 622 27.78 10.43 11.32
CA LYS A 622 29.20 10.23 10.97
C LYS A 622 29.44 8.95 10.16
N TYR A 623 28.66 7.89 10.40
CA TYR A 623 28.74 6.67 9.60
C TYR A 623 27.91 6.76 8.31
N TYR A 624 26.75 7.40 8.31
CA TYR A 624 25.78 7.42 7.20
C TYR A 624 26.10 8.52 6.18
N CYS A 625 26.50 9.71 6.64
CA CYS A 625 26.93 10.84 5.82
C CYS A 625 28.47 10.91 5.74
N ASP A 626 29.02 11.49 4.67
CA ASP A 626 30.47 11.71 4.53
C ASP A 626 31.00 12.64 5.66
N LYS A 627 32.25 12.44 6.10
CA LYS A 627 32.93 13.24 7.13
C LYS A 627 33.01 14.74 6.77
N THR A 628 32.86 15.09 5.50
CA THR A 628 32.81 16.47 4.99
C THR A 628 31.46 17.14 5.21
N ILE A 629 30.38 16.37 5.37
CA ILE A 629 29.00 16.85 5.58
C ILE A 629 28.70 17.01 7.08
N TYR A 630 29.45 16.27 7.91
CA TYR A 630 29.43 16.26 9.37
C TYR A 630 29.39 17.65 10.07
N PRO A 631 30.15 18.69 9.65
CA PRO A 631 30.14 19.99 10.33
C PRO A 631 28.81 20.75 10.21
N LEU A 632 28.03 20.52 9.15
CA LEU A 632 26.79 21.27 8.83
C LEU A 632 25.60 20.85 9.71
N PHE A 633 25.68 19.67 10.32
CA PHE A 633 24.67 19.14 11.23
C PHE A 633 24.95 19.49 12.70
N ILE A 634 26.21 19.77 13.04
CA ILE A 634 26.68 20.05 14.42
C ILE A 634 26.42 21.50 14.82
N LEU A 635 26.50 22.42 13.87
CA LEU A 635 26.39 23.85 14.14
C LEU A 635 24.93 24.27 14.00
N GLY A 636 24.18 24.17 15.10
CA GLY A 636 22.83 24.72 15.22
C GLY A 636 22.76 26.24 15.07
N ASP A 637 23.91 26.93 15.10
CA ASP A 637 24.03 28.40 15.12
C ASP A 637 25.05 28.95 14.11
N CYS A 638 25.43 28.21 13.07
CA CYS A 638 26.22 28.83 12.01
C CYS A 638 25.31 29.44 10.95
N ASP A 639 25.43 30.76 10.78
CA ASP A 639 24.96 31.61 9.67
C ASP A 639 25.51 31.17 8.29
N VAL A 640 25.55 29.87 8.02
CA VAL A 640 25.73 29.34 6.67
C VAL A 640 24.32 29.25 6.08
N GLU A 641 24.01 30.23 5.23
CA GLU A 641 22.75 30.44 4.51
C GLU A 641 21.94 29.16 4.27
N GLY A 642 20.66 29.20 4.65
CA GLY A 642 19.74 28.06 4.77
C GLY A 642 19.45 27.22 3.52
N ASP A 643 20.10 27.48 2.39
CA ASP A 643 19.93 26.74 1.14
C ASP A 643 20.84 25.51 1.03
N TYR A 644 22.07 25.56 1.55
CA TYR A 644 23.00 24.43 1.45
C TYR A 644 22.58 23.24 2.33
N LYS A 645 22.09 23.51 3.55
CA LYS A 645 21.56 22.48 4.46
C LYS A 645 20.28 21.83 3.90
N LYS A 646 19.40 22.62 3.27
CA LYS A 646 18.20 22.10 2.58
C LYS A 646 18.58 21.22 1.38
N THR A 647 19.59 21.64 0.61
CA THR A 647 20.10 20.89 -0.55
C THR A 647 20.65 19.52 -0.16
N MET A 648 21.38 19.45 0.95
CA MET A 648 21.96 18.20 1.43
C MET A 648 20.91 17.26 2.05
N ILE A 649 19.90 17.78 2.75
CA ILE A 649 18.78 16.95 3.22
C ILE A 649 18.01 16.40 2.01
N ALA A 650 17.69 17.25 1.04
CA ALA A 650 17.00 16.87 -0.21
C ALA A 650 17.75 15.81 -1.02
N TYR A 651 19.06 15.63 -0.82
CA TYR A 651 19.85 14.59 -1.47
C TYR A 651 19.71 13.21 -0.80
N TYR A 652 19.61 13.19 0.53
CA TYR A 652 19.49 11.93 1.28
C TYR A 652 18.03 11.48 1.46
N ALA A 653 17.07 12.40 1.37
CA ALA A 653 15.65 12.14 1.54
C ALA A 653 14.79 13.33 1.04
N ASP A 654 13.49 13.12 0.78
CA ASP A 654 12.60 14.21 0.33
C ASP A 654 12.40 15.29 1.42
N ASN A 655 12.53 14.90 2.68
CA ASN A 655 12.43 15.78 3.84
C ASN A 655 13.16 15.16 5.05
N THR A 656 13.26 15.93 6.15
CA THR A 656 13.92 15.49 7.39
C THR A 656 13.28 14.22 7.98
N LEU A 657 11.96 14.04 7.85
CA LEU A 657 11.26 12.87 8.38
C LEU A 657 11.63 11.60 7.60
N ASP A 658 11.73 11.68 6.27
CA ASP A 658 12.18 10.55 5.44
C ASP A 658 13.65 10.20 5.71
N LEU A 659 14.50 11.21 5.98
CA LEU A 659 15.87 10.97 6.43
C LEU A 659 15.86 10.23 7.77
N TYR A 660 15.00 10.63 8.71
CA TYR A 660 14.83 9.92 9.98
C TYR A 660 14.39 8.48 9.77
N VAL A 661 13.45 8.21 8.86
CA VAL A 661 13.00 6.85 8.54
C VAL A 661 14.16 6.01 7.98
N HIS A 662 14.99 6.56 7.09
CA HIS A 662 16.16 5.86 6.57
C HIS A 662 17.22 5.60 7.64
N LEU A 663 17.47 6.57 8.53
CA LEU A 663 18.37 6.39 9.66
C LEU A 663 17.83 5.37 10.67
N ASP A 664 16.51 5.31 10.87
CA ASP A 664 15.85 4.37 11.77
C ASP A 664 15.89 2.93 11.22
N GLN A 665 15.69 2.76 9.91
CA GLN A 665 15.93 1.49 9.22
C GLN A 665 17.37 0.99 9.44
N PHE A 666 18.35 1.89 9.40
CA PHE A 666 19.76 1.58 9.65
C PHE A 666 20.05 1.24 11.12
N ARG A 667 19.43 1.96 12.08
CA ARG A 667 19.51 1.68 13.53
C ARG A 667 19.04 0.28 13.89
N GLY A 668 18.00 -0.16 13.19
CA GLY A 668 17.29 -1.41 13.46
C GLY A 668 18.05 -2.69 13.16
N PHE A 669 19.27 -2.66 12.62
CA PHE A 669 19.98 -3.87 12.23
C PHE A 669 20.90 -4.43 13.33
N PRO A 670 20.99 -5.77 13.49
CA PRO A 670 21.94 -6.40 14.40
C PRO A 670 23.38 -5.99 14.09
N GLY A 671 24.11 -5.57 15.12
CA GLY A 671 25.52 -5.15 15.01
C GLY A 671 25.72 -3.65 14.83
N SER A 672 24.65 -2.87 14.64
CA SER A 672 24.71 -1.40 14.52
C SER A 672 25.31 -0.71 15.75
N LEU A 673 25.19 -1.31 16.94
CA LEU A 673 25.79 -0.84 18.21
C LEU A 673 27.29 -0.55 18.10
N LYS A 674 28.03 -1.32 17.31
CA LYS A 674 29.49 -1.12 17.12
C LYS A 674 29.80 0.05 16.20
N LEU A 675 28.88 0.39 15.29
CA LEU A 675 29.05 1.43 14.27
C LEU A 675 28.48 2.77 14.74
N CYS A 676 27.44 2.74 15.58
CA CYS A 676 26.58 3.87 15.90
C CYS A 676 26.73 4.40 17.34
N GLY A 677 27.65 3.84 18.14
CA GLY A 677 27.86 4.22 19.55
C GLY A 677 26.66 3.94 20.47
N PHE A 678 26.86 4.05 21.78
CA PHE A 678 25.81 3.81 22.80
C PHE A 678 24.60 4.78 22.68
N TYR A 679 24.77 5.91 22.01
CA TYR A 679 23.89 7.09 22.10
C TYR A 679 22.56 7.05 21.32
N SER A 680 22.29 6.03 20.49
CA SER A 680 21.31 6.21 19.39
C SER A 680 20.13 5.24 19.29
N ARG A 681 19.96 4.29 20.21
CA ARG A 681 18.74 3.44 20.24
C ARG A 681 17.66 4.10 21.11
N THR A 682 16.72 4.80 20.47
CA THR A 682 15.35 4.84 21.01
C THR A 682 14.68 3.53 20.62
N TYR A 683 14.30 2.68 21.58
CA TYR A 683 13.63 1.39 21.34
C TYR A 683 12.17 1.54 20.82
N ARG A 684 11.84 2.63 20.10
CA ARG A 684 10.54 2.89 19.46
C ARG A 684 10.36 2.19 18.10
N LYS A 685 11.08 1.10 17.86
CA LYS A 685 11.05 0.41 16.57
C LYS A 685 9.83 -0.51 16.52
N LYS A 686 9.13 -0.59 15.37
CA LYS A 686 8.28 -1.75 15.04
C LYS A 686 9.21 -2.95 14.81
N VAL A 687 9.08 -4.03 15.58
CA VAL A 687 9.84 -5.24 15.24
C VAL A 687 9.41 -5.77 13.87
N ILE A 688 10.36 -5.76 12.93
CA ILE A 688 10.13 -6.24 11.57
C ILE A 688 10.13 -7.76 11.63
N LYS A 689 8.94 -8.36 11.64
CA LYS A 689 8.82 -9.81 11.42
C LYS A 689 9.30 -10.10 10.00
N HIS A 690 10.43 -10.78 9.86
CA HIS A 690 10.96 -11.22 8.57
C HIS A 690 10.16 -12.42 8.06
N THR A 691 8.91 -12.19 7.62
CA THR A 691 8.12 -13.19 6.88
C THR A 691 8.35 -12.99 5.39
N PHE A 692 9.09 -13.90 4.79
CA PHE A 692 9.34 -13.95 3.35
C PHE A 692 8.76 -15.24 2.77
N THR A 693 8.08 -15.14 1.64
CA THR A 693 7.71 -16.27 0.75
C THR A 693 8.66 -16.28 -0.43
N PRO A 694 9.75 -17.08 -0.40
CA PRO A 694 10.58 -17.30 -1.58
C PRO A 694 9.84 -18.16 -2.60
N ASP A 695 9.96 -17.80 -3.88
CA ASP A 695 9.75 -18.70 -5.03
C ASP A 695 10.81 -19.81 -5.12
N THR A 696 11.22 -20.39 -3.99
CA THR A 696 12.12 -21.54 -3.95
C THR A 696 11.31 -22.77 -3.61
N GLU A 697 10.82 -23.46 -4.63
CA GLU A 697 10.21 -24.78 -4.52
C GLU A 697 11.06 -25.69 -3.61
N GLY A 698 10.54 -26.05 -2.43
CA GLY A 698 10.98 -27.22 -1.66
C GLY A 698 11.84 -27.04 -0.40
N LEU A 699 12.19 -25.84 0.08
CA LEU A 699 12.92 -25.68 1.36
C LEU A 699 12.00 -25.20 2.51
N PRO A 700 11.99 -25.85 3.69
CA PRO A 700 11.21 -25.39 4.84
C PRO A 700 11.80 -24.10 5.44
N ILE A 701 10.99 -23.05 5.46
CA ILE A 701 11.33 -21.71 5.95
C ILE A 701 11.03 -21.62 7.46
N ILE A 702 11.90 -20.94 8.21
CA ILE A 702 11.69 -20.68 9.64
C ILE A 702 11.70 -19.19 9.94
N ASN A 703 10.68 -18.73 10.67
CA ASN A 703 10.67 -17.41 11.28
C ASN A 703 11.71 -17.34 12.40
N PHE A 704 12.54 -16.31 12.40
CA PHE A 704 13.58 -16.10 13.40
C PHE A 704 13.54 -14.66 13.89
N TRP A 705 14.10 -14.46 15.08
CA TRP A 705 14.32 -13.16 15.68
C TRP A 705 15.78 -13.05 16.03
N TYR A 706 16.39 -11.88 15.94
CA TYR A 706 17.68 -11.69 16.56
C TYR A 706 17.49 -11.68 18.08
N LYS A 707 18.44 -12.22 18.86
CA LYS A 707 18.38 -12.16 20.33
C LYS A 707 18.32 -10.71 20.83
N GLN A 708 18.87 -9.78 20.05
CA GLN A 708 18.72 -8.33 20.28
C GLN A 708 17.26 -7.86 20.18
N ASP A 709 16.48 -8.44 19.25
CA ASP A 709 15.05 -8.12 19.11
C ASP A 709 14.26 -8.53 20.36
N ALA A 710 14.71 -9.52 21.13
CA ALA A 710 14.08 -9.88 22.41
C ALA A 710 14.15 -8.72 23.42
N TYR A 711 15.26 -7.97 23.47
CA TYR A 711 15.39 -6.79 24.32
C TYR A 711 14.50 -5.64 23.83
N VAL A 712 14.41 -5.46 22.50
CA VAL A 712 13.50 -4.47 21.89
C VAL A 712 12.05 -4.81 22.21
N LEU A 713 11.66 -6.08 22.06
CA LEU A 713 10.31 -6.55 22.35
C LEU A 713 9.95 -6.41 23.83
N LEU A 714 10.92 -6.65 24.73
CA LEU A 714 10.75 -6.45 26.16
C LEU A 714 10.53 -4.96 26.50
N PHE A 715 11.27 -4.08 25.83
CA PHE A 715 11.06 -2.63 25.95
C PHE A 715 9.71 -2.19 25.39
N GLU A 716 9.27 -2.72 24.23
CA GLU A 716 7.97 -2.39 23.65
C GLU A 716 6.80 -2.71 24.62
N GLN A 717 6.96 -3.70 25.51
CA GLN A 717 5.93 -4.00 26.51
C GLN A 717 5.74 -2.87 27.52
N LEU A 718 6.79 -2.09 27.82
CA LEU A 718 6.69 -0.89 28.65
C LEU A 718 5.78 0.16 27.99
N TYR A 719 5.95 0.39 26.69
CA TYR A 719 5.22 1.38 25.90
C TYR A 719 3.76 1.04 25.62
N LYS A 720 3.43 -0.25 25.57
CA LYS A 720 2.05 -0.73 25.34
C LYS A 720 1.20 -0.71 26.62
N ASN A 721 1.83 -0.53 27.79
CA ASN A 721 1.14 -0.18 29.02
C ASN A 721 0.89 1.33 29.05
N GLU A 722 -0.17 1.78 29.73
CA GLU A 722 -0.77 3.13 29.68
C GLU A 722 0.13 4.28 30.20
N LEU A 723 1.40 4.37 29.78
CA LEU A 723 2.24 5.55 29.94
C LEU A 723 1.66 6.78 29.21
N ASP A 724 0.68 6.60 28.31
CA ASP A 724 -0.11 7.68 27.72
C ASP A 724 -0.99 8.44 28.75
N ARG A 725 -1.20 7.90 29.95
CA ARG A 725 -1.93 8.61 31.04
C ARG A 725 -1.05 9.54 31.85
N GLN A 726 0.27 9.39 31.79
CA GLN A 726 1.22 10.19 32.54
C GLN A 726 1.76 11.32 31.66
N GLY A 727 2.10 12.47 32.26
CA GLY A 727 2.58 13.63 31.50
C GLY A 727 3.77 13.26 30.60
N LEU A 728 3.87 13.92 29.43
CA LEU A 728 4.88 13.64 28.40
C LEU A 728 6.32 13.46 28.94
N TRP A 729 6.68 14.24 29.97
CA TRP A 729 8.00 14.18 30.61
C TRP A 729 8.21 12.90 31.42
N THR A 730 7.22 12.44 32.17
CA THR A 730 7.28 11.21 32.98
C THR A 730 7.58 10.01 32.10
N THR A 731 6.87 9.89 30.98
CA THR A 731 7.06 8.83 30.00
C THR A 731 8.46 8.88 29.39
N VAL A 732 8.91 10.05 28.94
CA VAL A 732 10.25 10.23 28.34
C VAL A 732 11.38 9.79 29.28
N PHE A 733 11.28 10.07 30.58
CA PHE A 733 12.33 9.69 31.53
C PHE A 733 12.28 8.20 31.90
N ILE A 734 11.10 7.61 32.06
CA ILE A 734 10.97 6.16 32.28
C ILE A 734 11.55 5.39 31.09
N ASP A 735 11.27 5.85 29.86
CA ASP A 735 11.80 5.28 28.64
C ASP A 735 13.32 5.34 28.58
N PHE A 736 13.88 6.50 28.95
CA PHE A 736 15.30 6.75 28.90
C PHE A 736 16.08 5.80 29.84
N PHE A 737 15.69 5.70 31.11
CA PHE A 737 16.38 4.83 32.07
C PHE A 737 16.18 3.35 31.76
N SER A 738 14.97 2.97 31.34
CA SER A 738 14.66 1.59 30.90
C SER A 738 15.51 1.19 29.69
N THR A 739 15.72 2.11 28.74
CA THR A 739 16.59 1.92 27.58
C THR A 739 18.03 1.67 27.99
N ILE A 740 18.58 2.52 28.88
CA ILE A 740 19.97 2.37 29.36
C ILE A 740 20.19 0.99 29.98
N TYR A 741 19.26 0.56 30.84
CA TYR A 741 19.35 -0.74 31.50
C TYR A 741 19.33 -1.90 30.48
N LEU A 742 18.40 -1.89 29.52
CA LEU A 742 18.30 -2.97 28.54
C LEU A 742 19.50 -3.01 27.58
N VAL A 743 20.00 -1.85 27.12
CA VAL A 743 21.21 -1.78 26.29
C VAL A 743 22.41 -2.35 27.07
N TYR A 744 22.51 -2.04 28.37
CA TYR A 744 23.55 -2.61 29.21
C TYR A 744 23.43 -4.13 29.35
N LYS A 745 22.22 -4.64 29.61
CA LYS A 745 21.98 -6.08 29.73
C LYS A 745 22.24 -6.82 28.42
N GLU A 746 21.86 -6.22 27.29
CA GLU A 746 22.20 -6.69 25.94
C GLU A 746 23.72 -6.80 25.78
N TYR A 747 24.46 -5.76 26.18
CA TYR A 747 25.92 -5.75 26.12
C TYR A 747 26.56 -6.82 27.02
N GLN A 748 26.12 -6.96 28.27
CA GLN A 748 26.61 -7.98 29.20
C GLN A 748 26.40 -9.40 28.67
N MET A 749 25.19 -9.69 28.18
CA MET A 749 24.77 -11.06 27.85
C MET A 749 25.19 -11.52 26.46
N LEU A 750 25.23 -10.61 25.48
CA LEU A 750 25.53 -10.96 24.09
C LEU A 750 26.99 -10.73 23.70
N GLN A 751 27.78 -9.98 24.50
CA GLN A 751 29.19 -9.69 24.23
C GLN A 751 29.48 -9.43 22.73
N TYR A 752 28.65 -8.59 22.10
CA TYR A 752 28.72 -8.19 20.68
C TYR A 752 28.29 -9.25 19.63
N CYS A 753 27.25 -10.06 19.85
CA CYS A 753 26.83 -11.10 18.90
C CYS A 753 25.48 -10.85 18.18
N ASP A 754 25.44 -11.25 16.90
CA ASP A 754 24.27 -11.26 15.99
C ASP A 754 23.60 -12.64 15.96
N GLU A 755 23.40 -13.24 17.14
CA GLU A 755 22.74 -14.53 17.25
C GLU A 755 21.22 -14.37 17.10
N TYR A 756 20.58 -15.37 16.50
CA TYR A 756 19.13 -15.43 16.35
C TYR A 756 18.53 -16.58 17.16
N THR A 757 17.26 -16.43 17.51
CA THR A 757 16.44 -17.42 18.18
C THR A 757 15.12 -17.58 17.42
N THR A 758 14.61 -18.80 17.37
CA THR A 758 13.28 -19.10 16.82
C THR A 758 12.25 -19.27 17.96
N GLU A 759 12.68 -19.06 19.20
CA GLU A 759 11.97 -19.49 20.42
C GLU A 759 11.32 -18.32 21.18
N ILE A 760 11.27 -17.10 20.63
CA ILE A 760 10.57 -15.98 21.30
C ILE A 760 9.07 -16.26 21.31
N ASP A 761 8.54 -16.47 22.52
CA ASP A 761 7.12 -16.64 22.78
C ASP A 761 6.47 -15.28 23.02
N MET A 762 5.72 -14.81 22.01
CA MET A 762 4.99 -13.54 22.09
C MET A 762 3.91 -13.54 23.17
N GLU A 763 3.32 -14.70 23.49
CA GLU A 763 2.31 -14.83 24.53
C GLU A 763 2.92 -14.64 25.93
N LEU A 764 4.16 -15.11 26.12
CA LEU A 764 4.90 -14.88 27.36
C LEU A 764 5.29 -13.40 27.54
N LEU A 765 5.64 -12.70 26.46
CA LEU A 765 5.87 -11.24 26.48
C LEU A 765 4.58 -10.46 26.79
N ASP A 766 3.44 -10.86 26.22
CA ASP A 766 2.14 -10.24 26.53
C ASP A 766 1.74 -10.50 28.00
N ARG A 767 2.04 -11.69 28.56
CA ARG A 767 1.85 -11.98 30.00
C ARG A 767 2.73 -11.11 30.89
N PHE A 768 3.99 -10.91 30.50
CA PHE A 768 4.89 -9.99 31.21
C PHE A 768 4.36 -8.56 31.20
N ARG A 769 3.81 -8.09 30.08
CA ARG A 769 3.14 -6.78 29.99
C ARG A 769 1.99 -6.66 31.00
N HIS A 770 1.08 -7.63 31.04
CA HIS A 770 -0.03 -7.61 31.99
C HIS A 770 0.45 -7.67 33.44
N HIS A 771 1.50 -8.43 33.72
CA HIS A 771 2.12 -8.44 35.05
C HIS A 771 2.67 -7.08 35.45
N LEU A 772 3.44 -6.41 34.57
CA LEU A 772 3.96 -5.06 34.81
C LEU A 772 2.84 -4.06 35.11
N SER A 773 1.75 -4.08 34.33
CA SER A 773 0.61 -3.18 34.56
C SER A 773 0.01 -3.36 35.95
N ASN A 774 -0.25 -4.61 36.35
CA ASN A 774 -0.80 -4.90 37.66
C ASN A 774 0.16 -4.53 38.79
N THR A 775 1.47 -4.73 38.60
CA THR A 775 2.49 -4.38 39.61
C THR A 775 2.63 -2.87 39.78
N PHE A 776 2.53 -2.09 38.70
CA PHE A 776 2.47 -0.62 38.82
C PHE A 776 1.26 -0.20 39.66
N ASP A 777 0.06 -0.71 39.36
CA ASP A 777 -1.16 -0.34 40.08
C ASP A 777 -1.16 -0.77 41.56
N GLU A 778 -0.61 -1.96 41.88
CA GLU A 778 -0.57 -2.51 43.25
C GLU A 778 0.45 -1.83 44.17
N GLU A 779 1.63 -1.45 43.66
CA GLU A 779 2.68 -0.80 44.45
C GLU A 779 2.47 0.72 44.57
N GLU A 780 1.90 1.37 43.54
CA GLU A 780 1.56 2.80 43.56
C GLU A 780 0.55 3.13 44.68
N ALA A 781 -0.37 2.20 44.97
CA ALA A 781 -1.36 2.30 46.04
C ALA A 781 -0.77 2.21 47.46
N ASN A 782 0.40 1.58 47.63
CA ASN A 782 0.94 1.21 48.94
C ASN A 782 2.15 2.05 49.38
N GLU A 783 3.00 2.55 48.47
CA GLU A 783 4.32 3.11 48.86
C GLU A 783 4.51 4.62 48.65
N MET A 784 3.64 5.30 47.89
CA MET A 784 3.84 6.72 47.51
C MET A 784 3.73 7.75 48.65
N LYS A 785 3.39 7.34 49.88
CA LYS A 785 3.15 8.28 51.01
C LYS A 785 4.39 8.63 51.84
N GLU A 786 5.51 7.92 51.72
CA GLU A 786 6.66 8.10 52.65
C GLU A 786 8.04 8.35 52.01
N LEU A 787 8.12 8.47 50.69
CA LEU A 787 9.42 8.58 50.00
C LEU A 787 9.89 10.04 49.82
N SER A 788 11.05 10.37 50.40
CA SER A 788 11.77 11.63 50.16
C SER A 788 12.63 11.57 48.89
N PHE A 789 12.89 12.73 48.28
CA PHE A 789 13.69 12.84 47.05
C PHE A 789 15.07 12.17 47.14
N GLU A 790 15.81 12.39 48.24
CA GLU A 790 17.12 11.74 48.46
C GLU A 790 17.00 10.21 48.52
N ASN A 791 15.96 9.68 49.16
CA ASN A 791 15.77 8.24 49.29
C ASN A 791 15.44 7.59 47.95
N THR A 792 14.59 8.25 47.15
CA THR A 792 14.20 7.81 45.81
C THR A 792 15.36 7.87 44.82
N ALA A 793 16.16 8.94 44.81
CA ALA A 793 17.37 9.02 44.00
C ALA A 793 18.40 7.95 44.39
N THR A 794 18.55 7.68 45.69
CA THR A 794 19.42 6.61 46.21
C THR A 794 18.90 5.23 45.81
N ALA A 795 17.58 5.01 45.81
CA ALA A 795 16.95 3.78 45.36
C ALA A 795 17.14 3.54 43.85
N LEU A 796 16.98 4.57 43.01
CA LEU A 796 17.26 4.46 41.57
C LEU A 796 18.75 4.17 41.33
N LYS A 797 19.65 4.92 42.00
CA LYS A 797 21.08 4.65 41.93
C LYS A 797 21.41 3.25 42.44
N LYS A 798 20.73 2.74 43.46
CA LYS A 798 20.91 1.37 43.97
C LYS A 798 20.35 0.32 43.01
N ALA A 799 19.19 0.54 42.39
CA ALA A 799 18.62 -0.34 41.38
C ALA A 799 19.48 -0.41 40.12
N ILE A 800 20.11 0.71 39.76
CA ILE A 800 21.12 0.82 38.69
C ILE A 800 22.54 0.45 39.18
N ARG A 801 22.82 0.30 40.48
CA ARG A 801 24.16 -0.12 40.98
C ARG A 801 24.22 -1.60 41.31
N ASN A 802 23.18 -2.18 41.89
CA ASN A 802 23.17 -3.58 42.35
C ASN A 802 23.48 -4.60 41.23
N PRO A 803 23.03 -4.40 39.98
CA PRO A 803 23.39 -5.28 38.86
C PRO A 803 24.80 -5.05 38.24
N PHE A 804 25.56 -4.04 38.70
CA PHE A 804 26.69 -3.45 37.94
C PHE A 804 28.07 -3.61 38.62
N GLU A 805 28.25 -4.58 39.53
CA GLU A 805 29.57 -4.90 40.14
C GLU A 805 30.60 -5.50 39.14
N ILE A 806 30.78 -4.89 37.97
CA ILE A 806 31.77 -5.28 36.96
C ILE A 806 32.69 -4.09 36.64
N LYS A 807 34.00 -4.36 36.68
CA LYS A 807 35.17 -3.47 36.47
C LYS A 807 35.25 -2.69 35.14
N HIS A 808 34.18 -2.48 34.39
CA HIS A 808 34.26 -1.73 33.13
C HIS A 808 33.96 -0.25 33.33
N ASP A 809 34.98 0.56 32.99
CA ASP A 809 35.07 2.00 32.75
C ASP A 809 33.77 2.77 33.03
N GLY A 810 33.79 3.64 34.05
CA GLY A 810 32.67 4.39 34.66
C GLY A 810 31.78 5.24 33.75
N ILE A 811 31.68 4.95 32.47
CA ILE A 811 30.82 5.57 31.46
C ILE A 811 29.37 5.62 31.95
N ILE A 812 28.80 4.51 32.45
CA ILE A 812 27.40 4.50 32.93
C ILE A 812 27.23 5.36 34.19
N GLU A 813 28.25 5.39 35.06
CA GLU A 813 28.25 6.24 36.24
C GLU A 813 28.33 7.72 35.84
N GLU A 814 29.18 8.06 34.88
CA GLU A 814 29.26 9.39 34.26
C GLU A 814 27.92 9.80 33.63
N TYR A 815 27.20 8.89 32.96
CA TYR A 815 25.87 9.21 32.40
C TYR A 815 24.82 9.44 33.48
N VAL A 816 24.72 8.54 34.47
CA VAL A 816 23.75 8.71 35.55
C VAL A 816 24.07 9.99 36.32
N ASP A 817 25.33 10.26 36.64
CA ASP A 817 25.73 11.44 37.37
C ASP A 817 25.62 12.74 36.55
N ALA A 818 25.80 12.70 35.22
CA ALA A 818 25.55 13.85 34.33
C ALA A 818 24.05 14.14 34.12
N MET A 819 23.20 13.11 34.15
CA MET A 819 21.77 13.25 33.89
C MET A 819 20.94 13.64 35.13
N MET A 820 21.37 13.26 36.33
CA MET A 820 20.65 13.63 37.56
C MET A 820 20.51 15.16 37.76
N PRO A 821 21.54 15.98 37.43
CA PRO A 821 21.41 17.44 37.39
C PRO A 821 20.42 17.96 36.33
N LEU A 822 20.36 17.32 35.16
CA LEU A 822 19.43 17.68 34.07
C LEU A 822 17.98 17.38 34.46
N LEU A 823 17.72 16.21 35.05
CA LEU A 823 16.42 15.89 35.67
C LEU A 823 16.02 16.90 36.74
N LYS A 824 17.00 17.41 37.49
CA LYS A 824 16.78 18.40 38.56
C LYS A 824 16.49 19.81 38.04
N THR A 825 16.88 20.12 36.80
CA THR A 825 16.75 21.45 36.19
C THR A 825 15.60 21.54 35.18
N GLU A 826 15.37 20.49 34.39
CA GLU A 826 14.33 20.41 33.35
C GLU A 826 12.95 20.06 33.94
N VAL A 827 12.89 19.12 34.89
CA VAL A 827 11.67 18.86 35.67
C VAL A 827 11.79 19.74 36.90
N ASP A 828 10.98 20.80 37.01
CA ASP A 828 10.93 21.63 38.21
C ASP A 828 10.40 20.77 39.37
N ILE A 829 11.29 20.03 40.04
CA ILE A 829 10.97 19.04 41.08
C ILE A 829 10.12 19.67 42.19
N LYS A 830 10.26 20.98 42.43
CA LYS A 830 9.46 21.70 43.41
C LYS A 830 7.99 21.83 42.97
N LYS A 831 7.73 21.92 41.67
CA LYS A 831 6.37 22.00 41.10
C LYS A 831 5.76 20.63 40.81
N HIS A 832 6.58 19.60 40.55
CA HIS A 832 6.12 18.28 40.11
C HIS A 832 6.74 17.09 40.89
N PRO A 833 6.68 17.07 42.23
CA PRO A 833 7.31 16.01 43.03
C PRO A 833 6.70 14.62 42.79
N LYS A 834 5.40 14.55 42.44
CA LYS A 834 4.71 13.29 42.14
C LYS A 834 5.25 12.65 40.86
N ASP A 835 5.41 13.43 39.80
CA ASP A 835 5.92 12.93 38.51
C ASP A 835 7.32 12.33 38.67
N TYR A 836 8.18 12.94 39.49
CA TYR A 836 9.51 12.39 39.79
C TYR A 836 9.46 11.08 40.56
N ILE A 837 8.61 10.97 41.60
CA ILE A 837 8.44 9.73 42.36
C ILE A 837 7.93 8.62 41.44
N THR A 838 6.95 8.93 40.59
CA THR A 838 6.43 8.00 39.58
C THR A 838 7.51 7.54 38.61
N ILE A 839 8.33 8.46 38.04
CA ILE A 839 9.44 8.10 37.15
C ILE A 839 10.34 7.05 37.80
N VAL A 840 10.78 7.32 39.04
CA VAL A 840 11.73 6.44 39.71
C VAL A 840 11.10 5.11 40.10
N HIS A 841 9.88 5.15 40.65
CA HIS A 841 9.16 3.95 41.08
C HIS A 841 8.90 3.02 39.89
N HIS A 842 8.32 3.55 38.81
CA HIS A 842 8.01 2.76 37.62
C HIS A 842 9.28 2.23 36.93
N THR A 843 10.33 3.04 36.84
CA THR A 843 11.63 2.57 36.31
C THR A 843 12.20 1.44 37.16
N THR A 844 12.11 1.53 38.48
CA THR A 844 12.65 0.50 39.39
C THR A 844 11.88 -0.82 39.28
N ILE A 845 10.55 -0.76 39.26
CA ILE A 845 9.68 -1.93 39.03
C ILE A 845 10.01 -2.56 37.68
N PHE A 846 10.09 -1.75 36.62
CA PHE A 846 10.42 -2.26 35.29
C PHE A 846 11.76 -2.99 35.27
N ILE A 847 12.83 -2.37 35.81
CA ILE A 847 14.16 -2.99 35.84
C ILE A 847 14.13 -4.32 36.61
N ARG A 848 13.46 -4.36 37.77
CA ARG A 848 13.36 -5.57 38.60
C ARG A 848 12.64 -6.70 37.87
N GLU A 849 11.48 -6.42 37.28
CA GLU A 849 10.70 -7.44 36.59
C GLU A 849 11.35 -7.83 35.26
N ALA A 850 11.95 -6.90 34.52
CA ALA A 850 12.71 -7.19 33.31
C ALA A 850 13.91 -8.08 33.61
N GLU A 851 14.66 -7.84 34.69
CA GLU A 851 15.77 -8.70 35.13
C GLU A 851 15.29 -10.13 35.40
N LYS A 852 14.19 -10.27 36.14
CA LYS A 852 13.58 -11.58 36.43
C LYS A 852 13.15 -12.28 35.15
N PHE A 853 12.46 -11.56 34.25
CA PHE A 853 12.03 -12.09 32.97
C PHE A 853 13.21 -12.55 32.10
N ILE A 854 14.27 -11.76 32.02
CA ILE A 854 15.50 -12.09 31.29
C ILE A 854 16.14 -13.35 31.86
N ASN A 855 16.19 -13.49 33.19
CA ASN A 855 16.79 -14.66 33.84
C ASN A 855 15.93 -15.93 33.67
N ASP A 856 14.61 -15.81 33.77
CA ASP A 856 13.68 -16.94 33.55
C ASP A 856 13.72 -17.41 32.08
N ASN A 857 14.00 -16.49 31.15
CA ASN A 857 14.04 -16.73 29.71
C ASN A 857 15.46 -16.57 29.14
N ILE A 858 16.48 -16.94 29.91
CA ILE A 858 17.88 -16.62 29.61
C ILE A 858 18.34 -17.08 28.22
N ARG A 859 17.72 -18.11 27.63
CA ARG A 859 18.04 -18.60 26.27
C ARG A 859 17.72 -17.59 25.17
N TRP A 860 16.75 -16.71 25.38
CA TRP A 860 16.39 -15.66 24.42
C TRP A 860 17.41 -14.52 24.40
N PHE A 861 18.02 -14.26 25.56
CA PHE A 861 18.81 -13.06 25.82
C PHE A 861 20.31 -13.36 25.88
N LYS A 862 20.68 -14.55 26.34
CA LYS A 862 22.06 -14.99 26.47
C LYS A 862 22.50 -15.76 25.24
N ARG A 863 23.77 -15.59 24.92
CA ARG A 863 24.47 -16.36 23.90
C ARG A 863 24.34 -17.87 24.15
N ASP A 864 24.09 -18.65 23.09
CA ASP A 864 24.21 -20.10 23.19
C ASP A 864 25.64 -20.52 22.83
N ASP A 865 26.31 -21.28 23.71
CA ASP A 865 27.67 -21.78 23.44
C ASP A 865 27.73 -22.70 22.21
N VAL A 866 26.59 -23.29 21.85
CA VAL A 866 26.41 -24.08 20.63
C VAL A 866 25.80 -23.17 19.57
N TRP A 867 26.63 -22.61 18.68
CA TRP A 867 26.17 -21.94 17.47
C TRP A 867 25.23 -22.89 16.70
N LYS A 868 23.91 -22.73 16.89
CA LYS A 868 22.89 -23.47 16.12
C LYS A 868 22.85 -22.82 14.74
N VAL A 869 23.81 -23.18 13.87
CA VAL A 869 23.92 -22.55 12.56
C VAL A 869 22.87 -23.14 11.62
N THR A 870 21.67 -22.59 11.68
CA THR A 870 20.71 -22.62 10.58
C THR A 870 21.21 -21.58 9.57
N PRO A 871 21.66 -21.97 8.37
CA PRO A 871 22.32 -21.04 7.48
C PRO A 871 21.31 -20.03 6.91
N ARG A 872 21.76 -18.79 6.75
CA ARG A 872 20.95 -17.74 6.16
C ARG A 872 21.02 -17.77 4.64
N LEU A 873 19.86 -17.72 4.01
CA LEU A 873 19.67 -17.59 2.58
C LEU A 873 19.43 -16.11 2.25
N PHE A 874 20.47 -15.45 1.77
CA PHE A 874 20.43 -14.03 1.43
C PHE A 874 19.77 -13.81 0.08
N LYS A 875 18.88 -12.81 -0.05
CA LYS A 875 18.33 -12.37 -1.34
C LYS A 875 18.72 -10.91 -1.61
N HIS A 876 19.19 -10.64 -2.83
CA HIS A 876 19.63 -9.32 -3.27
C HIS A 876 18.73 -8.84 -4.42
N GLY A 877 17.64 -8.13 -4.10
CA GLY A 877 16.64 -7.73 -5.10
C GLY A 877 16.02 -8.93 -5.82
N ASN A 878 15.95 -8.87 -7.15
CA ASN A 878 15.44 -9.96 -8.00
C ASN A 878 16.45 -11.10 -8.26
N SER A 879 17.68 -11.00 -7.73
CA SER A 879 18.70 -12.02 -7.95
C SER A 879 18.40 -13.35 -7.24
N LYS A 880 19.00 -14.42 -7.75
CA LYS A 880 19.02 -15.73 -7.08
C LYS A 880 19.69 -15.55 -5.71
N GLY A 881 19.07 -16.08 -4.66
CA GLY A 881 19.67 -15.99 -3.33
C GLY A 881 21.03 -16.69 -3.22
N PHE A 882 21.72 -16.50 -2.09
CA PHE A 882 23.03 -17.11 -1.82
C PHE A 882 23.21 -17.42 -0.33
N PHE A 883 24.15 -18.31 -0.01
CA PHE A 883 24.52 -18.65 1.36
C PHE A 883 25.92 -18.12 1.70
N ILE A 884 26.14 -17.79 2.96
CA ILE A 884 27.49 -17.63 3.49
C ILE A 884 28.08 -19.02 3.73
N VAL A 885 29.20 -19.34 3.07
CA VAL A 885 29.78 -20.70 3.08
C VAL A 885 30.12 -21.17 4.48
N SER A 886 30.66 -20.29 5.32
CA SER A 886 30.98 -20.64 6.71
C SER A 886 29.74 -21.03 7.50
N GLU A 887 28.58 -20.45 7.20
CA GLU A 887 27.32 -20.81 7.86
C GLU A 887 26.81 -22.15 7.35
N LEU A 888 26.81 -22.34 6.03
CA LEU A 888 26.39 -23.59 5.39
C LEU A 888 27.24 -24.78 5.87
N VAL A 889 28.57 -24.64 5.89
CA VAL A 889 29.48 -25.70 6.35
C VAL A 889 29.26 -26.03 7.83
N ALA A 890 29.00 -25.03 8.66
CA ALA A 890 28.71 -25.25 10.08
C ALA A 890 27.37 -25.99 10.27
N ALA A 891 26.36 -25.64 9.48
CA ALA A 891 25.06 -26.32 9.46
C ALA A 891 25.19 -27.79 9.08
N LEU A 892 25.90 -28.07 7.98
CA LEU A 892 26.10 -29.43 7.47
C LEU A 892 26.89 -30.31 8.44
N LYS A 893 27.96 -29.76 9.06
CA LYS A 893 28.72 -30.48 10.11
C LYS A 893 27.84 -30.85 11.29
N LYS A 894 26.95 -29.96 11.72
CA LYS A 894 26.06 -30.18 12.86
C LYS A 894 25.06 -31.30 12.60
N GLN A 895 24.54 -31.39 11.38
CA GLN A 895 23.63 -32.47 10.97
C GLN A 895 24.36 -33.79 10.67
N LYS A 896 25.65 -33.90 11.00
CA LYS A 896 26.49 -35.09 10.79
C LYS A 896 26.54 -35.56 9.33
N PHE A 897 26.25 -34.69 8.37
CA PHE A 897 26.48 -34.99 6.96
C PHE A 897 27.94 -35.37 6.76
N ASN A 898 28.20 -36.40 5.95
CA ASN A 898 29.56 -36.86 5.68
C ASN A 898 30.36 -35.74 5.00
N THR A 899 31.11 -35.01 5.79
CA THR A 899 31.94 -33.90 5.29
C THR A 899 33.23 -34.39 4.63
N HIS A 900 33.43 -35.69 4.40
CA HIS A 900 34.64 -36.19 3.74
C HIS A 900 34.76 -35.66 2.30
N TRP A 901 33.67 -35.63 1.54
CA TRP A 901 33.62 -34.98 0.23
C TRP A 901 33.89 -33.47 0.33
N PHE A 902 33.31 -32.80 1.35
CA PHE A 902 33.63 -31.40 1.68
C PHE A 902 35.09 -31.19 2.10
N LYS A 903 35.78 -32.21 2.63
CA LYS A 903 37.20 -32.17 3.01
C LYS A 903 38.09 -32.29 1.77
N GLU A 904 37.72 -33.10 0.79
CA GLU A 904 38.40 -33.22 -0.50
C GLU A 904 38.19 -31.97 -1.37
N GLN A 905 36.97 -31.44 -1.40
CA GLN A 905 36.64 -30.18 -2.08
C GLN A 905 37.04 -28.94 -1.26
N LYS A 906 37.51 -29.10 -0.02
CA LYS A 906 37.89 -28.00 0.90
C LYS A 906 38.99 -27.12 0.32
N GLN A 907 39.89 -27.70 -0.47
CA GLN A 907 40.95 -26.95 -1.15
C GLN A 907 40.39 -26.02 -2.23
N TYR A 908 39.30 -26.41 -2.91
CA TYR A 908 38.60 -25.57 -3.89
C TYR A 908 37.65 -24.56 -3.20
N TRP A 909 36.90 -24.98 -2.18
CA TRP A 909 35.82 -24.15 -1.61
C TRP A 909 36.29 -23.17 -0.54
N MET A 910 37.39 -23.44 0.18
CA MET A 910 37.95 -22.42 1.08
C MET A 910 38.70 -21.31 0.35
N ARG A 911 38.81 -21.38 -0.98
CA ARG A 911 39.20 -20.24 -1.82
C ARG A 911 38.04 -19.33 -2.18
N ASP A 912 36.79 -19.72 -1.98
CA ASP A 912 35.59 -18.91 -2.25
C ASP A 912 34.65 -18.88 -1.04
N ARG A 913 34.60 -17.76 -0.31
CA ARG A 913 33.77 -17.62 0.90
C ARG A 913 32.27 -17.59 0.62
N LEU A 914 31.84 -17.66 -0.64
CA LEU A 914 30.44 -17.51 -1.09
C LEU A 914 30.10 -18.54 -2.18
N ILE A 915 28.92 -19.15 -2.08
CA ILE A 915 28.39 -20.06 -3.10
C ILE A 915 26.99 -19.56 -3.50
N THR A 916 26.77 -19.32 -4.80
CA THR A 916 25.44 -18.97 -5.33
C THR A 916 24.45 -20.11 -5.15
N ILE A 917 23.14 -19.82 -5.09
CA ILE A 917 22.12 -20.89 -5.19
C ILE A 917 22.35 -21.72 -6.44
N SER A 918 22.79 -21.22 -7.60
CA SER A 918 22.98 -22.06 -8.81
C SER A 918 24.01 -23.17 -8.59
N HIS A 919 25.16 -22.85 -8.00
CA HIS A 919 26.24 -23.82 -7.70
C HIS A 919 25.88 -24.71 -6.50
N ALA A 920 25.38 -24.09 -5.43
CA ALA A 920 24.89 -24.84 -4.27
C ALA A 920 23.77 -25.77 -4.72
N ARG A 921 22.82 -25.34 -5.54
CA ARG A 921 21.68 -26.13 -6.03
C ARG A 921 22.13 -27.20 -7.02
N ALA A 922 23.08 -26.98 -7.93
CA ALA A 922 23.57 -28.07 -8.79
C ALA A 922 24.22 -29.19 -7.96
N HIS A 923 25.06 -28.85 -6.98
CA HIS A 923 25.72 -29.83 -6.11
C HIS A 923 24.80 -30.39 -5.02
N LEU A 924 23.92 -29.58 -4.43
CA LEU A 924 22.91 -29.97 -3.43
C LEU A 924 21.75 -30.72 -4.10
N ILE A 925 21.38 -30.48 -5.36
CA ILE A 925 20.43 -31.32 -6.12
C ILE A 925 21.10 -32.63 -6.50
N PHE A 926 22.35 -32.63 -6.93
CA PHE A 926 23.10 -33.86 -7.16
C PHE A 926 23.21 -34.71 -5.89
N TYR A 927 23.37 -34.07 -4.73
CA TYR A 927 23.37 -34.74 -3.42
C TYR A 927 21.95 -35.12 -2.93
N ALA A 928 20.96 -34.24 -3.09
CA ALA A 928 19.58 -34.45 -2.67
C ALA A 928 18.88 -35.52 -3.51
N ARG A 929 19.23 -35.67 -4.80
CA ARG A 929 18.80 -36.80 -5.64
C ARG A 929 19.28 -38.15 -5.09
N ASN A 930 20.39 -38.16 -4.33
CA ASN A 930 20.95 -39.36 -3.73
C ASN A 930 20.57 -39.56 -2.25
N MET A 931 19.96 -38.57 -1.57
CA MET A 931 19.61 -38.61 -0.15
C MET A 931 18.25 -37.96 0.15
N THR A 932 17.22 -38.27 -0.66
CA THR A 932 15.90 -37.61 -0.64
C THR A 932 15.16 -37.64 0.71
N ALA A 933 15.50 -38.55 1.63
CA ALA A 933 14.86 -38.63 2.94
C ALA A 933 15.45 -37.68 4.02
N GLU A 934 16.74 -37.31 3.93
CA GLU A 934 17.41 -36.52 4.99
C GLU A 934 17.42 -35.00 4.71
N PHE A 935 17.14 -34.60 3.46
CA PHE A 935 17.15 -33.18 3.07
C PHE A 935 15.90 -32.41 3.50
N GLY A 936 14.78 -33.10 3.76
CA GLY A 936 13.53 -32.49 4.23
C GLY A 936 13.65 -31.78 5.58
N ASP A 937 14.66 -32.13 6.37
CA ASP A 937 14.96 -31.52 7.68
C ASP A 937 15.98 -30.37 7.61
N PHE A 938 16.53 -30.07 6.42
CA PHE A 938 17.47 -28.96 6.24
C PHE A 938 16.74 -27.62 6.24
N LYS A 939 16.87 -26.90 7.35
CA LYS A 939 16.17 -25.64 7.59
C LYS A 939 17.06 -24.45 7.22
N VAL A 940 16.47 -23.43 6.59
CA VAL A 940 17.18 -22.20 6.20
C VAL A 940 16.44 -20.96 6.70
N ILE A 941 17.20 -19.88 6.89
CA ILE A 941 16.67 -18.60 7.33
C ILE A 941 16.70 -17.61 6.16
N PRO A 942 15.56 -17.23 5.56
CA PRO A 942 15.55 -16.20 4.53
C PRO A 942 15.98 -14.87 5.14
N THR A 943 16.97 -14.22 4.53
CA THR A 943 17.52 -12.93 4.99
C THR A 943 17.58 -11.96 3.82
N GLU A 944 16.86 -10.85 3.90
CA GLU A 944 16.92 -9.82 2.85
C GLU A 944 18.15 -8.95 3.03
N ILE A 945 18.84 -8.63 1.93
CA ILE A 945 19.88 -7.60 1.95
C ILE A 945 19.18 -6.25 1.90
N ILE A 946 19.14 -5.61 3.07
CA ILE A 946 18.55 -4.28 3.20
C ILE A 946 19.53 -3.27 2.61
N ARG A 947 19.02 -2.48 1.66
CA ARG A 947 19.74 -1.32 1.11
C ARG A 947 18.99 -0.06 1.48
N THR A 948 19.71 0.89 2.05
CA THR A 948 19.27 2.28 2.02
C THR A 948 19.66 2.87 0.66
N LYS A 949 19.08 4.01 0.30
CA LYS A 949 19.38 4.71 -0.97
C LYS A 949 20.89 4.82 -1.22
N HIS A 950 21.65 5.11 -0.17
CA HIS A 950 23.07 5.45 -0.25
C HIS A 950 24.02 4.37 0.26
N ARG A 951 23.57 3.46 1.14
CA ARG A 951 24.43 2.43 1.76
C ARG A 951 23.73 1.08 1.91
N CYS A 952 24.46 -0.01 1.72
CA CYS A 952 24.07 -1.34 2.11
C CYS A 952 24.25 -1.52 3.61
N VAL A 953 23.29 -2.21 4.23
CA VAL A 953 23.40 -2.56 5.64
C VAL A 953 24.46 -3.66 5.81
N PRO A 954 25.40 -3.50 6.75
CA PRO A 954 26.39 -4.51 7.11
C PRO A 954 25.78 -5.87 7.43
N ILE A 955 26.19 -6.91 6.71
CA ILE A 955 25.82 -8.30 6.98
C ILE A 955 26.81 -8.87 8.00
N PRO A 956 26.39 -9.23 9.22
CA PRO A 956 27.28 -9.87 10.17
C PRO A 956 27.62 -11.28 9.68
N TYR A 957 28.87 -11.72 9.80
CA TYR A 957 29.29 -13.08 9.45
C TYR A 957 30.37 -13.57 10.43
N GLY A 958 29.99 -14.43 11.37
CA GLY A 958 30.88 -14.90 12.43
C GLY A 958 31.19 -13.86 13.52
N ARG A 959 32.15 -14.17 14.39
CA ARG A 959 32.44 -13.36 15.58
C ARG A 959 32.99 -11.97 15.20
N LYS A 960 32.21 -10.91 15.45
CA LYS A 960 32.60 -9.49 15.33
C LYS A 960 33.00 -9.03 13.91
N LYS A 961 32.69 -9.80 12.88
CA LYS A 961 33.00 -9.47 11.48
C LYS A 961 31.72 -9.14 10.73
N HIS A 962 31.79 -8.09 9.94
CA HIS A 962 30.70 -7.64 9.08
C HIS A 962 31.21 -7.54 7.67
N CYS A 963 30.33 -7.84 6.72
CA CYS A 963 30.62 -7.75 5.31
C CYS A 963 29.47 -7.06 4.58
N ILE A 964 29.74 -6.56 3.39
CA ILE A 964 28.71 -6.06 2.47
C ILE A 964 28.99 -6.63 1.08
N PRO A 965 27.98 -6.71 0.20
CA PRO A 965 28.21 -7.07 -1.19
C PRO A 965 29.26 -6.15 -1.81
N VAL A 966 30.24 -6.72 -2.51
CA VAL A 966 31.35 -5.99 -3.14
C VAL A 966 30.84 -4.92 -4.09
N LEU A 967 29.77 -5.21 -4.82
CA LEU A 967 29.16 -4.26 -5.73
C LEU A 967 28.52 -3.09 -4.99
N ASP A 968 27.83 -3.34 -3.87
CA ASP A 968 27.30 -2.27 -3.04
C ASP A 968 28.43 -1.44 -2.42
N ALA A 969 29.53 -2.09 -1.99
CA ALA A 969 30.73 -1.41 -1.50
C ALA A 969 31.37 -0.49 -2.54
N PHE A 970 31.49 -1.00 -3.77
CA PHE A 970 31.99 -0.26 -4.92
C PHE A 970 31.11 0.95 -5.22
N MET A 971 29.79 0.75 -5.25
CA MET A 971 28.84 1.84 -5.49
C MET A 971 28.87 2.88 -4.37
N GLU A 972 28.95 2.47 -3.10
CA GLU A 972 29.12 3.38 -1.96
C GLU A 972 30.38 4.25 -2.11
N MET A 973 31.51 3.64 -2.47
CA MET A 973 32.76 4.36 -2.71
C MET A 973 32.65 5.31 -3.91
N LEU A 974 32.10 4.87 -5.03
CA LEU A 974 31.95 5.69 -6.23
C LEU A 974 31.04 6.89 -5.97
N ARG A 975 29.89 6.66 -5.32
CA ARG A 975 28.93 7.71 -4.94
C ARG A 975 29.55 8.78 -4.07
N LYS A 976 30.39 8.40 -3.09
CA LYS A 976 31.15 9.36 -2.25
C LYS A 976 31.91 10.37 -3.12
N TRP A 977 32.52 9.93 -4.22
CA TRP A 977 33.29 10.81 -5.11
C TRP A 977 32.43 11.58 -6.10
N VAL A 978 31.38 10.96 -6.65
CA VAL A 978 30.34 11.66 -7.43
C VAL A 978 29.80 12.84 -6.62
N MET A 979 29.56 12.62 -5.33
CA MET A 979 29.06 13.64 -4.40
C MET A 979 30.05 14.73 -4.03
N ARG A 980 31.35 14.44 -4.08
CA ARG A 980 32.40 15.46 -3.99
C ARG A 980 32.59 16.25 -5.28
N GLY A 981 31.72 16.04 -6.29
CA GLY A 981 31.73 16.77 -7.55
C GLY A 981 32.88 16.35 -8.47
N ILE A 982 33.40 15.13 -8.35
CA ILE A 982 34.60 14.72 -9.07
C ILE A 982 34.42 14.82 -10.59
N PHE A 983 33.25 14.51 -11.14
CA PHE A 983 33.03 14.61 -12.60
C PHE A 983 32.66 16.02 -13.08
N GLN A 984 32.37 16.97 -12.18
CA GLN A 984 32.03 18.34 -12.54
C GLN A 984 33.26 19.17 -12.90
N ASN A 985 34.39 18.86 -12.25
CA ASN A 985 35.59 19.70 -12.28
C ASN A 985 36.78 19.05 -13.00
N LEU A 986 36.63 17.82 -13.47
CA LEU A 986 37.65 17.12 -14.23
C LEU A 986 37.33 17.28 -15.72
N GLY A 987 38.33 17.65 -16.53
CA GLY A 987 38.26 17.44 -17.99
C GLY A 987 38.50 15.96 -18.33
N VAL A 988 38.23 15.55 -19.57
CA VAL A 988 38.31 14.14 -20.05
C VAL A 988 39.57 13.43 -19.57
N GLU A 989 40.75 14.03 -19.76
CA GLU A 989 42.04 13.44 -19.40
C GLU A 989 42.18 13.19 -17.89
N ARG A 990 41.73 14.15 -17.07
CA ARG A 990 41.79 13.99 -15.60
C ARG A 990 40.72 13.03 -15.10
N SER A 991 39.57 12.91 -15.77
CA SER A 991 38.55 11.90 -15.47
C SER A 991 39.05 10.48 -15.76
N ASP A 992 39.77 10.28 -16.87
CA ASP A 992 40.44 9.01 -17.17
C ASP A 992 41.51 8.68 -16.12
N LYS A 993 42.28 9.67 -15.68
CA LYS A 993 43.27 9.51 -14.61
C LYS A 993 42.62 9.13 -13.28
N PHE A 994 41.50 9.77 -12.93
CA PHE A 994 40.71 9.41 -11.74
C PHE A 994 40.22 7.98 -11.83
N ARG A 995 39.68 7.56 -12.98
CA ARG A 995 39.23 6.19 -13.22
C ARG A 995 40.37 5.18 -13.05
N ARG A 996 41.52 5.42 -13.67
CA ARG A 996 42.70 4.55 -13.50
C ARG A 996 43.10 4.49 -12.05
N LEU A 997 43.25 5.63 -11.36
CA LEU A 997 43.61 5.65 -9.94
C LEU A 997 42.62 4.88 -9.06
N PHE A 998 41.33 5.01 -9.34
CA PHE A 998 40.27 4.29 -8.64
C PHE A 998 40.38 2.78 -8.88
N LEU A 999 40.50 2.35 -10.14
CA LEU A 999 40.63 0.94 -10.52
C LEU A 999 41.95 0.33 -10.07
N ASP A 1000 43.06 1.07 -10.15
CA ASP A 1000 44.39 0.68 -9.71
C ASP A 1000 44.38 0.49 -8.18
N THR A 1001 43.74 1.37 -7.42
CA THR A 1001 43.59 1.20 -5.97
C THR A 1001 42.79 -0.07 -5.63
N LEU A 1002 41.74 -0.38 -6.40
CA LEU A 1002 41.00 -1.62 -6.25
C LEU A 1002 41.87 -2.84 -6.64
N ALA A 1003 42.65 -2.74 -7.71
CA ALA A 1003 43.54 -3.78 -8.23
C ALA A 1003 44.77 -4.03 -7.33
N GLU A 1004 45.29 -3.01 -6.65
CA GLU A 1004 46.35 -3.16 -5.64
C GLU A 1004 45.84 -3.87 -4.38
N ASN A 1005 44.55 -3.73 -4.10
CA ASN A 1005 43.89 -4.43 -3.01
C ASN A 1005 43.08 -5.61 -3.54
N ASP A 1006 43.43 -6.11 -4.73
CA ASP A 1006 42.75 -7.21 -5.38
C ASP A 1006 42.80 -8.46 -4.52
N GLU A 1007 43.86 -8.77 -3.77
CA GLU A 1007 43.84 -9.87 -2.79
C GLU A 1007 42.75 -9.73 -1.69
N LYS A 1008 42.22 -8.53 -1.47
CA LYS A 1008 41.10 -8.26 -0.57
C LYS A 1008 39.74 -8.30 -1.27
N PHE A 1009 39.71 -8.21 -2.61
CA PHE A 1009 38.54 -8.35 -3.48
C PHE A 1009 38.46 -9.75 -4.13
N LYS A 1010 39.53 -10.24 -4.74
CA LYS A 1010 39.85 -11.64 -5.03
C LYS A 1010 39.99 -12.46 -3.74
N MET A 1011 38.92 -13.20 -3.51
CA MET A 1011 39.11 -14.63 -3.57
C MET A 1011 39.15 -15.06 -5.06
N ILE A 1012 40.11 -15.93 -5.39
CA ILE A 1012 40.47 -16.54 -6.69
C ILE A 1012 41.59 -15.88 -7.52
N ASP A 1013 42.73 -16.58 -7.54
CA ASP A 1013 43.93 -16.40 -8.36
C ASP A 1013 43.69 -16.88 -9.82
N PRO A 1014 43.77 -16.00 -10.84
CA PRO A 1014 43.56 -16.36 -12.24
C PRO A 1014 44.75 -17.03 -12.94
N ASN A 1015 45.89 -17.20 -12.25
CA ASN A 1015 47.10 -17.76 -12.85
C ASN A 1015 47.16 -19.30 -12.84
N ASN A 1016 46.20 -19.98 -12.20
CA ASN A 1016 46.10 -21.45 -12.16
C ASN A 1016 44.88 -22.02 -12.91
N TRP A 1017 44.26 -21.22 -13.77
CA TRP A 1017 43.05 -21.62 -14.48
C TRP A 1017 43.39 -22.20 -15.84
N THR A 1018 42.75 -23.31 -16.19
CA THR A 1018 42.75 -23.80 -17.57
C THR A 1018 41.89 -22.85 -18.43
N ASP A 1019 42.09 -22.85 -19.76
CA ASP A 1019 41.26 -22.05 -20.66
C ASP A 1019 39.76 -22.43 -20.56
N HIS A 1020 39.46 -23.65 -20.11
CA HIS A 1020 38.11 -24.10 -19.82
C HIS A 1020 37.49 -23.39 -18.59
N ASP A 1021 38.29 -23.12 -17.55
CA ASP A 1021 37.83 -22.42 -16.34
C ASP A 1021 37.58 -20.93 -16.62
N ARG A 1022 38.36 -20.32 -17.52
CA ARG A 1022 38.16 -18.92 -17.97
C ARG A 1022 36.89 -18.72 -18.78
N VAL A 1023 36.51 -19.71 -19.59
CA VAL A 1023 35.26 -19.70 -20.37
C VAL A 1023 34.04 -19.97 -19.49
N TRP A 1024 34.17 -20.81 -18.45
CA TRP A 1024 33.10 -21.09 -17.50
C TRP A 1024 32.84 -19.95 -16.50
N LEU A 1025 33.87 -19.20 -16.08
CA LEU A 1025 33.71 -18.06 -15.16
C LEU A 1025 33.09 -16.82 -15.81
N ASN A 1026 33.21 -16.70 -17.14
CA ASN A 1026 32.44 -15.73 -17.92
C ASN A 1026 30.91 -15.96 -17.87
N PHE A 1027 30.44 -17.02 -17.21
CA PHE A 1027 29.02 -17.29 -17.02
C PHE A 1027 28.50 -17.11 -15.58
N GLN A 1028 29.35 -16.96 -14.55
CA GLN A 1028 28.87 -16.90 -13.15
C GLN A 1028 29.75 -16.04 -12.22
N LEU A 1029 29.52 -14.73 -12.20
CA LEU A 1029 29.95 -13.89 -11.08
C LEU A 1029 28.92 -14.01 -9.95
N SER A 1030 29.25 -14.76 -8.90
CA SER A 1030 28.52 -14.78 -7.63
C SER A 1030 28.59 -13.41 -6.96
N PRO A 1031 27.56 -12.94 -6.21
CA PRO A 1031 27.71 -11.79 -5.35
C PRO A 1031 28.85 -12.07 -4.35
N ALA A 1032 29.98 -11.38 -4.50
CA ALA A 1032 31.10 -11.41 -3.56
C ALA A 1032 30.79 -10.50 -2.36
N LEU A 1033 31.31 -10.82 -1.17
CA LEU A 1033 31.16 -10.02 0.05
C LEU A 1033 32.55 -9.53 0.50
N ILE A 1034 32.67 -8.24 0.82
CA ILE A 1034 33.90 -7.63 1.34
C ILE A 1034 33.76 -7.34 2.84
N ASN A 1035 34.83 -7.59 3.61
CA ASN A 1035 34.88 -7.20 5.01
C ASN A 1035 34.89 -5.68 5.16
N ILE A 1036 34.05 -5.13 6.04
CA ILE A 1036 33.95 -3.66 6.21
C ILE A 1036 35.27 -3.04 6.70
N GLY A 1037 36.07 -3.76 7.49
CA GLY A 1037 37.40 -3.30 7.90
C GLY A 1037 38.36 -3.14 6.72
N TRP A 1038 38.28 -4.05 5.74
CA TRP A 1038 39.06 -3.93 4.50
C TRP A 1038 38.53 -2.79 3.63
N LEU A 1039 37.22 -2.65 3.53
CA LEU A 1039 36.61 -1.53 2.82
C LEU A 1039 37.05 -0.17 3.38
N ALA A 1040 37.10 -0.03 4.70
CA ALA A 1040 37.58 1.19 5.35
C ALA A 1040 39.07 1.47 5.03
N GLU A 1041 39.90 0.43 4.96
CA GLU A 1041 41.30 0.57 4.56
C GLU A 1041 41.43 0.98 3.08
N ILE A 1042 40.65 0.36 2.19
CA ILE A 1042 40.62 0.66 0.76
C ILE A 1042 40.11 2.09 0.54
N ASP A 1043 39.01 2.49 1.17
CA ASP A 1043 38.46 3.85 1.10
C ASP A 1043 39.47 4.87 1.62
N SER A 1044 40.22 4.56 2.69
CA SER A 1044 41.28 5.44 3.19
C SER A 1044 42.45 5.58 2.22
N LYS A 1045 42.89 4.51 1.55
CA LYS A 1045 43.95 4.55 0.54
C LYS A 1045 43.50 5.30 -0.71
N LEU A 1046 42.28 5.04 -1.14
CA LEU A 1046 41.66 5.70 -2.28
C LEU A 1046 41.52 7.20 -2.00
N GLU A 1047 41.04 7.57 -0.82
CA GLU A 1047 40.92 8.97 -0.37
C GLU A 1047 42.29 9.67 -0.32
N ALA A 1048 43.33 9.02 0.20
CA ALA A 1048 44.69 9.57 0.18
C ALA A 1048 45.21 9.79 -1.25
N SER A 1049 44.97 8.81 -2.14
CA SER A 1049 45.44 8.87 -3.53
C SER A 1049 44.71 9.94 -4.34
N ILE A 1050 43.38 10.02 -4.22
CA ILE A 1050 42.58 11.02 -4.91
C ILE A 1050 42.87 12.41 -4.35
N ASN A 1051 42.98 12.60 -3.03
CA ASN A 1051 43.31 13.91 -2.47
C ASN A 1051 44.69 14.39 -2.90
N LYS A 1052 45.67 13.49 -3.05
CA LYS A 1052 47.00 13.81 -3.56
C LYS A 1052 46.97 14.28 -5.01
N GLU A 1053 46.15 13.64 -5.85
CA GLU A 1053 46.14 13.89 -7.29
C GLU A 1053 45.11 14.96 -7.72
N PHE A 1054 44.00 15.08 -7.01
CA PHE A 1054 42.84 15.90 -7.38
C PHE A 1054 42.40 16.88 -6.28
N GLY A 1055 43.19 17.04 -5.22
CA GLY A 1055 42.86 17.95 -4.11
C GLY A 1055 42.64 19.40 -4.52
N ASP A 1056 43.18 19.84 -5.67
CA ASP A 1056 43.03 21.18 -6.25
C ASP A 1056 41.65 21.45 -6.85
N VAL A 1057 40.91 20.39 -7.20
CA VAL A 1057 39.58 20.44 -7.82
C VAL A 1057 38.46 19.93 -6.93
N LEU A 1058 38.78 19.15 -5.89
CA LEU A 1058 37.83 18.72 -4.87
C LEU A 1058 37.31 19.94 -4.08
N GLY A 1059 35.98 20.01 -3.86
CA GLY A 1059 35.34 21.08 -3.09
C GLY A 1059 34.84 22.28 -3.89
N LYS A 1060 35.13 22.37 -5.19
CA LYS A 1060 34.55 23.37 -6.11
C LYS A 1060 33.24 22.86 -6.72
N ARG A 1061 32.33 22.32 -5.90
CA ARG A 1061 31.07 21.76 -6.38
C ARG A 1061 30.12 22.89 -6.81
N VAL A 1062 29.52 22.77 -7.99
CA VAL A 1062 28.40 23.63 -8.37
C VAL A 1062 27.14 22.94 -7.86
N ASP A 1063 26.60 23.42 -6.74
CA ASP A 1063 25.35 22.91 -6.19
C ASP A 1063 24.14 23.48 -6.92
N VAL A 1064 23.12 22.65 -7.13
CA VAL A 1064 21.85 23.11 -7.71
C VAL A 1064 21.05 23.76 -6.59
N LYS A 1065 20.84 25.08 -6.70
CA LYS A 1065 19.93 25.80 -5.79
C LYS A 1065 18.56 25.11 -5.80
N PRO A 1066 17.99 24.74 -4.63
CA PRO A 1066 16.65 24.19 -4.55
C PRO A 1066 15.65 25.27 -5.00
N ASN A 1067 15.27 25.28 -6.28
CA ASN A 1067 14.23 26.19 -6.77
C ASN A 1067 12.85 25.64 -6.42
N GLU A 1068 11.88 26.54 -6.22
CA GLU A 1068 10.46 26.29 -5.92
C GLU A 1068 9.66 25.66 -7.08
N LEU A 1069 10.32 25.01 -8.04
CA LEU A 1069 9.66 24.42 -9.19
C LEU A 1069 9.28 22.97 -8.90
N ASP A 1070 7.98 22.76 -8.73
CA ASP A 1070 7.32 21.47 -8.48
C ASP A 1070 7.45 20.44 -9.62
N GLN A 1071 8.11 20.77 -10.74
CA GLN A 1071 8.19 19.93 -11.95
C GLN A 1071 9.50 20.13 -12.73
N PHE A 1072 10.26 19.04 -12.93
CA PHE A 1072 11.46 19.01 -13.78
C PHE A 1072 11.19 18.28 -15.11
N SER A 1073 11.34 18.99 -16.23
CA SER A 1073 11.37 18.37 -17.55
C SER A 1073 12.76 17.77 -17.84
N TYR A 1074 12.87 16.92 -18.86
CA TYR A 1074 14.16 16.39 -19.30
C TYR A 1074 15.11 17.53 -19.70
N GLU A 1075 14.60 18.57 -20.36
CA GLU A 1075 15.38 19.74 -20.78
C GLU A 1075 15.95 20.50 -19.58
N GLU A 1076 15.19 20.61 -18.48
CA GLU A 1076 15.69 21.23 -17.25
C GLU A 1076 16.74 20.34 -16.58
N LEU A 1077 16.55 19.02 -16.53
CA LEU A 1077 17.58 18.08 -16.04
C LEU A 1077 18.88 18.18 -16.86
N GLU A 1078 18.76 18.22 -18.19
CA GLU A 1078 19.88 18.36 -19.12
C GLU A 1078 20.60 19.70 -18.92
N LYS A 1079 19.84 20.79 -18.80
CA LYS A 1079 20.37 22.13 -18.51
C LYS A 1079 21.12 22.15 -17.18
N ARG A 1080 20.57 21.56 -16.10
CA ARG A 1080 21.26 21.49 -14.81
C ARG A 1080 22.56 20.69 -14.89
N ALA A 1081 22.56 19.58 -15.61
CA ALA A 1081 23.79 18.83 -15.86
C ALA A 1081 24.83 19.65 -16.67
N LYS A 1082 24.40 20.49 -17.62
CA LYS A 1082 25.28 21.44 -18.32
C LYS A 1082 25.82 22.51 -17.38
N ASP A 1083 24.97 23.08 -16.53
CA ASP A 1083 25.35 24.08 -15.52
C ASP A 1083 26.36 23.51 -14.49
N MET A 1084 26.26 22.22 -14.19
CA MET A 1084 27.21 21.48 -13.35
C MET A 1084 28.51 21.08 -14.07
N GLY A 1085 28.69 21.46 -15.35
CA GLY A 1085 29.88 21.15 -16.15
C GLY A 1085 29.95 19.72 -16.68
N LEU A 1086 28.95 18.85 -16.41
CA LEU A 1086 29.00 17.42 -16.75
C LEU A 1086 29.03 17.17 -18.27
N PHE A 1087 28.46 18.09 -19.07
CA PHE A 1087 28.51 18.03 -20.53
C PHE A 1087 29.80 18.57 -21.14
N VAL A 1088 30.56 19.41 -20.42
CA VAL A 1088 31.89 19.85 -20.88
C VAL A 1088 32.85 18.67 -20.85
N THR A 1089 32.72 17.82 -19.83
CA THR A 1089 33.56 16.64 -19.67
C THR A 1089 33.12 15.48 -20.56
N PHE A 1090 31.82 15.31 -20.81
CA PHE A 1090 31.30 14.15 -21.57
C PHE A 1090 30.14 14.51 -22.51
N PRO A 1091 30.38 15.31 -23.56
CA PRO A 1091 29.33 15.95 -24.36
C PRO A 1091 28.36 14.96 -25.04
N ASP A 1092 28.87 13.83 -25.55
CA ASP A 1092 28.05 12.89 -26.35
C ASP A 1092 27.39 11.78 -25.52
N THR A 1093 27.95 11.47 -24.35
CA THR A 1093 27.56 10.30 -23.54
C THR A 1093 26.63 10.67 -22.38
N MET A 1094 26.84 11.85 -21.78
CA MET A 1094 26.06 12.29 -20.62
C MET A 1094 24.57 12.48 -20.98
N GLY A 1095 24.26 13.07 -22.14
CA GLY A 1095 22.88 13.23 -22.61
C GLY A 1095 22.13 11.91 -22.73
N LYS A 1096 22.80 10.87 -23.28
CA LYS A 1096 22.22 9.52 -23.42
C LYS A 1096 21.91 8.87 -22.08
N TYR A 1097 22.80 8.98 -21.09
CA TYR A 1097 22.52 8.42 -19.76
C TYR A 1097 21.45 9.21 -19.03
N LEU A 1098 21.43 10.53 -19.14
CA LEU A 1098 20.37 11.34 -18.56
C LEU A 1098 19.01 10.97 -19.17
N GLU A 1099 18.93 10.76 -20.48
CA GLU A 1099 17.69 10.37 -21.14
C GLU A 1099 17.23 8.98 -20.66
N MET A 1100 18.16 8.03 -20.62
CA MET A 1100 17.90 6.67 -20.14
C MET A 1100 17.42 6.66 -18.68
N VAL A 1101 18.06 7.45 -17.82
CA VAL A 1101 17.72 7.52 -16.40
C VAL A 1101 16.39 8.27 -16.21
N TYR A 1102 16.17 9.40 -16.89
CA TYR A 1102 14.91 10.12 -16.86
C TYR A 1102 13.72 9.26 -17.31
N GLY A 1103 13.89 8.47 -18.38
CA GLY A 1103 12.88 7.54 -18.85
C GLY A 1103 12.44 6.49 -17.81
N LYS A 1104 13.32 6.10 -16.89
CA LYS A 1104 13.01 5.15 -15.80
C LYS A 1104 12.39 5.81 -14.58
N PHE A 1105 12.79 7.04 -14.29
CA PHE A 1105 12.22 7.82 -13.19
C PHE A 1105 10.86 8.44 -13.56
N LYS A 1106 10.44 8.39 -14.83
CA LYS A 1106 9.14 8.83 -15.31
C LYS A 1106 7.99 7.94 -14.78
N ARG A 1107 7.65 8.14 -13.51
CA ARG A 1107 6.38 7.67 -12.93
C ARG A 1107 5.26 8.66 -13.29
N PRO A 1108 3.98 8.26 -13.37
CA PRO A 1108 2.86 9.20 -13.45
C PRO A 1108 2.80 10.00 -12.14
N GLY A 1109 3.51 11.14 -12.07
CA GLY A 1109 3.68 11.93 -10.86
C GLY A 1109 4.76 13.02 -10.99
N LYS A 1110 4.88 13.88 -9.98
CA LYS A 1110 5.88 14.97 -9.93
C LYS A 1110 7.27 14.40 -9.67
N VAL A 1111 8.27 14.79 -10.47
CA VAL A 1111 9.70 14.52 -10.23
C VAL A 1111 10.20 15.50 -9.18
N THR A 1112 10.70 15.01 -8.04
CA THR A 1112 11.20 15.85 -6.94
C THR A 1112 12.65 16.32 -7.18
N THR A 1113 13.12 17.28 -6.39
CA THR A 1113 14.54 17.67 -6.38
C THR A 1113 15.45 16.51 -5.99
N ASN A 1114 14.99 15.62 -5.09
CA ASN A 1114 15.69 14.40 -4.69
C ASN A 1114 15.79 13.40 -5.86
N ASP A 1115 14.72 13.24 -6.64
CA ASP A 1115 14.71 12.43 -7.86
C ASP A 1115 15.71 12.99 -8.88
N MET A 1116 15.74 14.30 -9.09
CA MET A 1116 16.70 14.94 -10.00
C MET A 1116 18.15 14.66 -9.57
N TYR A 1117 18.49 14.82 -8.29
CA TYR A 1117 19.82 14.49 -7.79
C TYR A 1117 20.18 13.03 -7.97
N GLU A 1118 19.22 12.13 -7.76
CA GLU A 1118 19.39 10.69 -7.99
C GLU A 1118 19.63 10.38 -9.46
N MET A 1119 18.91 11.06 -10.36
CA MET A 1119 19.10 10.90 -11.79
C MET A 1119 20.49 11.36 -12.24
N LEU A 1120 20.96 12.49 -11.72
CA LEU A 1120 22.31 13.02 -12.00
C LEU A 1120 23.41 12.11 -11.45
N GLU A 1121 23.22 11.56 -10.25
CA GLU A 1121 24.15 10.62 -9.63
C GLU A 1121 24.23 9.31 -10.43
N HIS A 1122 23.08 8.73 -10.80
CA HIS A 1122 23.02 7.51 -11.60
C HIS A 1122 23.65 7.71 -12.98
N ALA A 1123 23.41 8.84 -13.63
CA ALA A 1123 24.05 9.17 -14.91
C ALA A 1123 25.57 9.26 -14.79
N GLN A 1124 26.10 9.87 -13.73
CA GLN A 1124 27.55 9.93 -13.47
C GLN A 1124 28.15 8.57 -13.11
N CYS A 1125 27.43 7.72 -12.37
CA CYS A 1125 27.88 6.36 -12.10
C CYS A 1125 27.93 5.52 -13.39
N LEU A 1126 26.91 5.62 -14.25
CA LEU A 1126 26.88 4.95 -15.56
C LEU A 1126 28.02 5.40 -16.46
N LEU A 1127 28.34 6.69 -16.43
CA LEU A 1127 29.46 7.26 -17.15
C LEU A 1127 30.80 6.67 -16.69
N PHE A 1128 30.99 6.48 -15.39
CA PHE A 1128 32.18 5.79 -14.87
C PHE A 1128 32.26 4.34 -15.33
N VAL A 1129 31.12 3.63 -15.38
CA VAL A 1129 31.05 2.21 -15.74
C VAL A 1129 31.22 1.96 -17.24
N ASP A 1130 30.64 2.78 -18.13
CA ASP A 1130 30.69 2.49 -19.58
C ASP A 1130 32.03 2.83 -20.24
N CYS A 1131 32.85 3.68 -19.61
CA CYS A 1131 34.14 4.09 -20.16
C CYS A 1131 35.25 3.05 -19.94
N ASP A 1132 35.01 1.95 -19.23
CA ASP A 1132 35.99 0.87 -19.02
C ASP A 1132 35.39 -0.52 -19.30
N PRO A 1133 36.00 -1.34 -20.18
CA PRO A 1133 35.50 -2.67 -20.50
C PRO A 1133 35.41 -3.62 -19.29
N VAL A 1134 36.27 -3.46 -18.28
CA VAL A 1134 36.32 -4.35 -17.12
C VAL A 1134 35.16 -4.06 -16.17
N THR A 1135 34.90 -2.79 -15.87
CA THR A 1135 33.70 -2.38 -15.09
C THR A 1135 32.42 -2.66 -15.85
N LYS A 1136 32.37 -2.41 -17.17
CA LYS A 1136 31.22 -2.75 -18.01
C LYS A 1136 30.89 -4.25 -17.96
N HIS A 1137 31.90 -5.12 -18.00
CA HIS A 1137 31.73 -6.56 -17.81
C HIS A 1137 31.17 -6.86 -16.40
N TRP A 1138 31.73 -6.28 -15.34
CA TRP A 1138 31.24 -6.48 -13.97
C TRP A 1138 29.77 -6.09 -13.78
N PHE A 1139 29.29 -5.02 -14.43
CA PHE A 1139 27.90 -4.56 -14.31
C PHE A 1139 26.91 -5.34 -15.19
N GLN A 1140 27.32 -5.79 -16.38
CA GLN A 1140 26.47 -6.59 -17.28
C GLN A 1140 26.06 -7.94 -16.67
N PHE A 1141 26.91 -8.54 -15.83
CA PHE A 1141 26.65 -9.86 -15.25
C PHE A 1141 25.84 -9.87 -13.95
N ASN A 1142 25.75 -8.75 -13.23
CA ASN A 1142 25.11 -8.69 -11.89
C ASN A 1142 23.60 -8.39 -11.90
N GLN A 1143 22.92 -8.47 -13.06
CA GLN A 1143 21.46 -8.32 -13.24
C GLN A 1143 20.82 -7.26 -12.31
N PHE A 1144 21.33 -6.03 -12.36
CA PHE A 1144 20.56 -4.91 -11.82
C PHE A 1144 19.35 -4.66 -12.71
N ASP A 1145 18.25 -4.18 -12.12
CA ASP A 1145 17.12 -3.51 -12.83
C ASP A 1145 17.56 -2.16 -13.43
N VAL A 1146 18.80 -2.09 -13.92
CA VAL A 1146 19.29 -1.10 -14.86
C VAL A 1146 19.50 -1.89 -16.15
N PRO A 1147 18.58 -1.86 -17.14
CA PRO A 1147 18.77 -2.59 -18.38
C PRO A 1147 19.99 -1.99 -19.07
N VAL A 1148 21.00 -2.81 -19.27
CA VAL A 1148 22.20 -2.46 -20.04
C VAL A 1148 21.93 -2.87 -21.50
N PHE A 1149 21.63 -1.86 -22.34
CA PHE A 1149 21.53 -1.82 -23.80
C PHE A 1149 20.52 -2.74 -24.55
N PRO A 1150 19.80 -2.20 -25.58
CA PRO A 1150 19.32 -2.99 -26.70
C PRO A 1150 20.47 -3.14 -27.71
N TYR A 1151 21.32 -4.13 -27.52
CA TYR A 1151 22.17 -4.62 -28.62
C TYR A 1151 21.54 -5.89 -29.17
N ASN A 1152 21.31 -5.87 -30.49
CA ASN A 1152 20.67 -6.88 -31.33
C ASN A 1152 20.77 -8.32 -30.78
N TYR A 1153 19.73 -8.75 -30.04
CA TYR A 1153 19.62 -10.05 -29.38
C TYR A 1153 19.63 -11.22 -30.39
N ASP A 1154 19.29 -10.94 -31.65
CA ASP A 1154 19.19 -11.92 -32.74
C ASP A 1154 20.55 -12.53 -33.17
N LYS A 1155 21.67 -11.82 -32.95
CA LYS A 1155 23.00 -12.37 -33.29
C LYS A 1155 23.56 -13.32 -32.23
N TYR A 1156 23.04 -13.30 -31.00
CA TYR A 1156 23.50 -14.21 -29.94
C TYR A 1156 22.75 -15.55 -29.97
N GLN A 1157 21.49 -15.58 -30.43
CA GLN A 1157 20.74 -16.82 -30.65
C GLN A 1157 21.37 -17.74 -31.71
N ALA A 1158 22.12 -17.17 -32.67
CA ALA A 1158 22.81 -17.95 -33.70
C ALA A 1158 23.96 -18.82 -33.16
N ARG A 1159 24.43 -18.60 -31.92
CA ARG A 1159 25.47 -19.44 -31.28
C ARG A 1159 24.95 -20.39 -30.21
N THR A 1160 23.71 -20.23 -29.74
CA THR A 1160 23.08 -21.15 -28.77
C THR A 1160 22.34 -22.33 -29.43
N ASN A 1161 22.11 -22.31 -30.75
CA ASN A 1161 21.47 -23.42 -31.49
C ASN A 1161 22.36 -24.66 -31.75
N ILE A 1162 23.53 -24.78 -31.12
CA ILE A 1162 24.41 -25.97 -31.29
C ILE A 1162 24.14 -27.07 -30.25
N PHE A 1163 23.32 -26.82 -29.22
CA PHE A 1163 23.09 -27.81 -28.14
C PHE A 1163 21.64 -28.33 -28.00
N ASP A 1164 20.71 -27.99 -28.91
CA ASP A 1164 19.39 -28.65 -28.99
C ASP A 1164 19.44 -29.98 -29.78
N HIS A 1165 20.63 -30.55 -29.96
CA HIS A 1165 20.84 -31.87 -30.58
C HIS A 1165 21.84 -32.75 -29.80
N PHE A 1166 21.91 -32.59 -28.47
CA PHE A 1166 22.59 -33.53 -27.57
C PHE A 1166 21.73 -33.91 -26.37
#